data_AF-A0A7C9KW66-F1
#
_entry.id   AF-A0A7C9KW66-F1
#
_cell.length_a   1.000
_cell.length_b   1.000
_cell.length_c   1.000
_cell.angle_alpha   90.00
_cell.angle_beta   90.00
_cell.angle_gamma   90.00
#
_symmetry.space_group_name_H-M   'P 1'
#
loop_
_entity.id
_entity.type
_entity.pdbx_description
1 polymer ?
#
loop_
_entity_poly.entity_id
_entity_poly.type
_entity_poly.pdbx_seq_one_letter_code
_entity_poly.pdbx_strand_id
1 'polypeptide(L)'
;MSWKPDDNLDLFGQGNDDKNDPTQNDVSTMSIMSTCDSHGGYSEDSTRTTPLTSCPQDEAINLGREVEPDTMGALPTEVSEPFRPAFATYLTHTRYGVSGLYFHGQRQPRGDSDPEPYDVWICGPLECNAATHDERNDNHGLLLRFKSPYGGWREWAMPLHLLKGSGEEMRGELLNMGLRISPDAYKLLNKYLAQCLPDDRVIAATRVGWHQLEGGRVFVMPRRTLGSVDLARRVTFQSEYGTHDDFAQAGTLASWREHVGSLCSDNPLLILAVSTALAGPLLDITHRKSAGIHLVGDSSNGKTTALEVAASVWGGPEFIRTWRATGNGLEGVAAALSDTCLILDEIGEADGREIGATIYALGNGTGKARASRNGTARRPHRWRIAILSSGERTLAAHMSEAGQRPKSGQAVRLLDIPAKRKHGAFDSFHHLSDGRAFADHLKSEVTRHHGHLGPAFIERLVKERRDLAAIVSQFTDSPKFATDHPLQGRAAKALVLIGLAGELATEYGLTGWREGEALKAAEVALKGWRTFQGGVQTEHEQILVSVRAFIERHGDSRFSDVDSDPRHTHTVHNRAGYWRDQPEGRVYLLTNEALKEALRGFDTRRGLDALDSAGWIAEREGSARSVRVQINGKRSRLYAVRPDDEGGECEP
;
A
#
# COMPACT_ATOMS: atom_id res chain seq x y z
N MET A 1 -34.10 -28.30 19.35
CA MET A 1 -35.52 -28.61 19.10
C MET A 1 -35.71 -28.66 17.59
N SER A 2 -36.15 -29.80 17.07
CA SER A 2 -36.27 -30.06 15.62
C SER A 2 -37.71 -29.83 15.15
N TRP A 3 -37.88 -29.16 14.02
CA TRP A 3 -39.14 -29.22 13.26
C TRP A 3 -38.84 -29.08 11.76
N LYS A 4 -39.13 -30.16 11.03
CA LYS A 4 -39.45 -30.16 9.60
C LYS A 4 -40.95 -30.49 9.49
N PRO A 5 -41.60 -30.05 8.41
CA PRO A 5 -42.41 -30.99 7.64
C PRO A 5 -42.03 -30.99 6.16
N ASP A 6 -42.47 -32.04 5.47
CA ASP A 6 -42.09 -32.39 4.10
C ASP A 6 -43.10 -31.95 3.02
N ASP A 7 -42.69 -32.18 1.78
CA ASP A 7 -43.48 -32.66 0.65
C ASP A 7 -44.32 -31.76 -0.28
N ASN A 8 -43.91 -31.84 -1.56
CA ASN A 8 -44.68 -32.07 -2.78
C ASN A 8 -45.62 -30.99 -3.35
N LEU A 9 -45.18 -30.42 -4.49
CA LEU A 9 -46.00 -30.40 -5.70
C LEU A 9 -45.12 -30.30 -6.96
N ASP A 10 -45.02 -31.42 -7.68
CA ASP A 10 -44.41 -31.53 -9.00
C ASP A 10 -45.53 -31.72 -10.04
N LEU A 11 -45.44 -31.06 -11.20
CA LEU A 11 -46.47 -31.04 -12.24
C LEU A 11 -45.85 -30.87 -13.63
N PHE A 12 -46.04 -31.92 -14.45
CA PHE A 12 -45.69 -32.05 -15.87
C PHE A 12 -44.17 -32.15 -16.20
N GLY A 13 -43.62 -33.20 -16.81
CA GLY A 13 -44.18 -34.50 -17.21
C GLY A 13 -43.74 -35.00 -18.60
N GLN A 14 -42.76 -35.92 -18.61
CA GLN A 14 -42.49 -37.00 -19.61
C GLN A 14 -42.15 -36.60 -21.09
N GLY A 15 -41.32 -37.34 -21.85
CA GLY A 15 -40.55 -38.58 -21.63
C GLY A 15 -39.23 -38.59 -22.48
N ASN A 16 -38.22 -39.44 -22.25
CA ASN A 16 -38.12 -40.92 -22.42
C ASN A 16 -38.34 -41.38 -23.88
N ASP A 17 -37.63 -42.32 -24.52
CA ASP A 17 -36.49 -43.24 -24.21
C ASP A 17 -35.81 -43.64 -25.58
N ASP A 18 -34.70 -44.39 -25.75
CA ASP A 18 -33.79 -45.16 -24.86
C ASP A 18 -32.31 -45.18 -25.38
N LYS A 19 -31.44 -46.01 -24.77
CA LYS A 19 -30.00 -46.27 -25.00
C LYS A 19 -29.59 -46.89 -26.36
N ASN A 20 -28.33 -46.72 -26.78
CA ASN A 20 -27.27 -47.77 -26.74
C ASN A 20 -25.96 -47.40 -27.50
N ASP A 21 -24.83 -47.86 -26.95
CA ASP A 21 -23.45 -47.95 -27.51
C ASP A 21 -23.22 -49.44 -27.97
N PRO A 22 -22.13 -49.92 -28.63
CA PRO A 22 -20.89 -49.26 -29.09
C PRO A 22 -20.30 -49.73 -30.47
N THR A 23 -19.06 -49.29 -30.74
CA THR A 23 -17.94 -49.91 -31.53
C THR A 23 -17.78 -49.77 -33.07
N GLN A 24 -16.56 -49.29 -33.42
CA GLN A 24 -15.64 -49.65 -34.52
C GLN A 24 -16.01 -49.46 -36.01
N ASN A 25 -15.24 -48.61 -36.72
CA ASN A 25 -14.18 -49.11 -37.63
C ASN A 25 -13.15 -48.04 -38.07
N ASP A 26 -11.98 -48.52 -38.49
CA ASP A 26 -10.79 -47.79 -38.98
C ASP A 26 -10.99 -47.04 -40.32
N VAL A 27 -10.11 -46.06 -40.63
CA VAL A 27 -8.96 -46.20 -41.56
C VAL A 27 -8.16 -44.88 -41.66
N SER A 28 -6.83 -45.01 -41.51
CA SER A 28 -5.68 -44.23 -42.02
C SER A 28 -5.92 -43.07 -43.00
N THR A 29 -5.11 -41.99 -43.07
CA THR A 29 -3.64 -42.04 -43.29
C THR A 29 -2.96 -40.67 -43.04
N MET A 30 -1.70 -40.66 -42.57
CA MET A 30 -0.80 -39.47 -42.47
C MET A 30 -0.36 -38.96 -43.88
N SER A 31 0.14 -37.72 -44.10
CA SER A 31 1.53 -37.35 -43.80
C SER A 31 2.00 -35.98 -44.36
N ILE A 32 2.89 -35.33 -43.58
CA ILE A 32 4.10 -34.56 -43.97
C ILE A 32 3.98 -33.10 -44.49
N MET A 33 4.76 -32.23 -43.84
CA MET A 33 5.15 -30.86 -44.23
C MET A 33 6.45 -30.87 -45.06
N SER A 34 6.67 -29.91 -45.96
CA SER A 34 7.98 -29.21 -46.11
C SER A 34 7.93 -28.03 -47.11
N THR A 35 8.59 -26.91 -46.76
CA THR A 35 9.47 -25.98 -47.56
C THR A 35 9.34 -25.85 -49.09
N CYS A 36 9.75 -24.77 -49.79
CA CYS A 36 10.08 -23.34 -49.55
C CYS A 36 10.42 -22.70 -50.93
N ASP A 37 10.48 -21.36 -50.99
CA ASP A 37 11.32 -20.51 -51.88
C ASP A 37 11.17 -20.44 -53.42
N SER A 38 10.72 -19.25 -53.85
CA SER A 38 11.46 -18.29 -54.73
C SER A 38 11.25 -18.20 -56.28
N HIS A 39 10.75 -17.01 -56.67
CA HIS A 39 11.11 -16.11 -57.80
C HIS A 39 10.98 -16.46 -59.31
N GLY A 40 10.44 -15.45 -60.04
CA GLY A 40 10.44 -15.29 -61.52
C GLY A 40 9.14 -15.74 -62.20
N GLY A 41 8.53 -15.06 -63.18
CA GLY A 41 8.75 -13.74 -63.79
C GLY A 41 7.86 -13.55 -65.04
N TYR A 42 7.20 -12.39 -65.19
CA TYR A 42 6.47 -11.83 -66.36
C TYR A 42 5.86 -12.74 -67.47
N SER A 43 4.53 -12.63 -67.69
CA SER A 43 3.92 -12.25 -68.99
C SER A 43 2.37 -12.12 -68.90
N GLU A 44 1.79 -11.29 -69.77
CA GLU A 44 0.36 -11.14 -70.09
C GLU A 44 -0.22 -12.44 -70.70
N ASP A 45 -1.52 -12.72 -70.80
CA ASP A 45 -2.65 -11.82 -71.13
C ASP A 45 -4.06 -12.37 -70.70
N SER A 46 -5.06 -11.49 -70.71
CA SER A 46 -6.54 -11.61 -70.77
C SER A 46 -7.25 -12.98 -70.55
N THR A 47 -8.37 -13.10 -69.81
CA THR A 47 -9.61 -12.30 -69.89
C THR A 47 -10.55 -12.53 -68.68
N ARG A 48 -11.44 -11.55 -68.43
CA ARG A 48 -12.70 -11.64 -67.64
C ARG A 48 -12.62 -11.93 -66.13
N THR A 49 -12.69 -10.85 -65.35
CA THR A 49 -13.21 -10.86 -63.98
C THR A 49 -14.43 -9.94 -63.88
N THR A 50 -15.53 -10.45 -63.33
CA THR A 50 -16.72 -9.67 -62.93
C THR A 50 -16.30 -8.65 -61.85
N PRO A 51 -16.81 -7.40 -61.84
CA PRO A 51 -16.27 -6.37 -60.95
C PRO A 51 -16.49 -6.73 -59.47
N LEU A 52 -15.40 -6.71 -58.71
CA LEU A 52 -15.44 -6.70 -57.25
C LEU A 52 -16.18 -5.44 -56.77
N THR A 53 -17.04 -5.63 -55.78
CA THR A 53 -17.77 -4.55 -55.10
C THR A 53 -16.76 -3.50 -54.60
N SER A 54 -16.96 -2.24 -54.98
CA SER A 54 -16.04 -1.15 -54.65
C SER A 54 -15.91 -0.97 -53.13
N CYS A 55 -14.69 -0.78 -52.65
CA CYS A 55 -14.45 -0.13 -51.36
C CYS A 55 -15.22 1.19 -51.31
N PRO A 56 -15.77 1.60 -50.16
CA PRO A 56 -16.19 2.98 -49.96
C PRO A 56 -14.92 3.86 -49.97
N GLN A 57 -14.62 4.43 -51.13
CA GLN A 57 -13.74 5.59 -51.23
C GLN A 57 -14.51 6.83 -50.74
N ASP A 58 -13.76 7.82 -50.24
CA ASP A 58 -14.23 9.16 -49.88
C ASP A 58 -15.15 9.31 -48.65
N GLU A 59 -14.64 8.91 -47.47
CA GLU A 59 -14.83 9.73 -46.25
C GLU A 59 -13.49 10.31 -45.78
N ALA A 60 -12.93 11.21 -46.61
CA ALA A 60 -11.99 12.19 -46.10
C ALA A 60 -12.74 13.10 -45.12
N ILE A 61 -12.38 13.03 -43.83
CA ILE A 61 -13.00 13.84 -42.77
C ILE A 61 -12.59 15.32 -43.00
N ASN A 62 -13.42 16.03 -43.77
CA ASN A 62 -13.25 17.45 -44.03
C ASN A 62 -13.38 18.25 -42.72
N LEU A 63 -12.37 19.07 -42.42
CA LEU A 63 -12.35 19.98 -41.27
C LEU A 63 -13.41 21.10 -41.35
N GLY A 64 -14.05 21.26 -42.50
CA GLY A 64 -15.27 22.04 -42.68
C GLY A 64 -16.20 21.36 -43.67
N ARG A 65 -17.45 21.13 -43.27
CA ARG A 65 -18.54 20.73 -44.18
C ARG A 65 -19.26 22.00 -44.64
N GLU A 66 -19.60 22.08 -45.91
CA GLU A 66 -20.52 23.10 -46.42
C GLU A 66 -21.92 22.81 -45.85
N VAL A 67 -22.48 23.77 -45.11
CA VAL A 67 -23.77 23.63 -44.43
C VAL A 67 -24.76 24.56 -45.12
N GLU A 68 -25.83 24.03 -45.71
CA GLU A 68 -26.96 24.86 -46.13
C GLU A 68 -27.61 25.47 -44.86
N PRO A 69 -27.92 26.77 -44.86
CA PRO A 69 -28.23 27.52 -43.64
C PRO A 69 -29.39 26.96 -42.80
N ASP A 70 -30.31 26.22 -43.42
CA ASP A 70 -31.48 25.63 -42.77
C ASP A 70 -31.25 24.21 -42.17
N THR A 71 -30.04 23.65 -42.26
CA THR A 71 -29.74 22.26 -41.81
C THR A 71 -28.99 22.14 -40.47
N MET A 72 -29.17 23.11 -39.56
CA MET A 72 -28.77 22.96 -38.16
C MET A 72 -29.82 22.15 -37.38
N GLY A 73 -29.43 20.95 -36.94
CA GLY A 73 -30.29 20.09 -36.13
C GLY A 73 -30.60 20.66 -34.74
N ALA A 74 -31.89 20.67 -34.40
CA ALA A 74 -32.51 21.29 -33.22
C ALA A 74 -32.45 22.84 -33.20
N LEU A 75 -33.62 23.46 -33.09
CA LEU A 75 -33.74 24.90 -32.90
C LEU A 75 -32.98 25.33 -31.61
N PRO A 76 -32.21 26.44 -31.66
CA PRO A 76 -31.49 26.92 -30.49
C PRO A 76 -32.47 27.25 -29.35
N THR A 77 -32.07 26.96 -28.11
CA THR A 77 -32.89 27.31 -26.94
C THR A 77 -32.99 28.83 -26.84
N GLU A 78 -34.22 29.36 -26.74
CA GLU A 78 -34.42 30.77 -26.44
C GLU A 78 -33.91 31.09 -25.03
N VAL A 79 -33.08 32.14 -24.95
CA VAL A 79 -32.49 32.64 -23.72
C VAL A 79 -32.63 34.16 -23.68
N SER A 80 -32.86 34.71 -22.48
CA SER A 80 -32.93 36.16 -22.27
C SER A 80 -31.62 36.83 -22.68
N GLU A 81 -31.69 38.12 -23.01
CA GLU A 81 -30.48 38.87 -23.34
C GLU A 81 -29.57 39.01 -22.10
N PRO A 82 -28.29 38.62 -22.19
CA PRO A 82 -27.37 38.70 -21.08
C PRO A 82 -26.96 40.15 -20.83
N PHE A 83 -26.67 40.46 -19.56
CA PHE A 83 -26.01 41.71 -19.19
C PHE A 83 -24.66 41.83 -19.91
N ARG A 84 -24.24 43.06 -20.25
CA ARG A 84 -22.98 43.34 -20.95
C ARG A 84 -22.22 44.45 -20.23
N PRO A 85 -20.90 44.30 -19.94
CA PRO A 85 -20.10 43.10 -20.15
C PRO A 85 -20.34 42.03 -19.08
N ALA A 86 -20.50 40.76 -19.46
CA ALA A 86 -20.63 39.64 -18.52
C ALA A 86 -20.05 38.32 -19.06
N PHE A 87 -19.84 37.37 -18.16
CA PHE A 87 -19.63 35.97 -18.50
C PHE A 87 -20.92 35.17 -18.26
N ALA A 88 -21.25 34.23 -19.13
CA ALA A 88 -22.40 33.35 -18.97
C ALA A 88 -22.08 31.93 -19.46
N THR A 89 -22.55 30.91 -18.75
CA THR A 89 -22.39 29.50 -19.13
C THR A 89 -23.72 28.93 -19.59
N TYR A 90 -23.80 28.50 -20.84
CA TYR A 90 -25.00 27.86 -21.41
C TYR A 90 -24.78 26.35 -21.52
N LEU A 91 -25.72 25.57 -20.97
CA LEU A 91 -25.65 24.10 -20.95
C LEU A 91 -26.19 23.44 -22.24
N THR A 92 -26.89 24.21 -23.08
CA THR A 92 -27.47 23.81 -24.37
C THR A 92 -27.01 24.75 -25.48
N HIS A 93 -27.36 24.42 -26.74
CA HIS A 93 -27.15 25.33 -27.86
C HIS A 93 -28.13 26.51 -27.77
N THR A 94 -27.66 27.73 -28.01
CA THR A 94 -28.42 28.98 -27.90
C THR A 94 -28.24 29.82 -29.16
N ARG A 95 -28.93 30.96 -29.25
CA ARG A 95 -28.71 31.95 -30.32
C ARG A 95 -27.27 32.48 -30.40
N TYR A 96 -26.45 32.29 -29.37
CA TYR A 96 -25.02 32.66 -29.35
C TYR A 96 -24.09 31.55 -29.86
N GLY A 97 -24.63 30.35 -30.16
CA GLY A 97 -23.89 29.20 -30.68
C GLY A 97 -23.96 27.97 -29.78
N VAL A 98 -22.89 27.17 -29.80
CA VAL A 98 -22.77 25.89 -29.09
C VAL A 98 -22.78 26.04 -27.57
N SER A 99 -23.16 24.99 -26.83
CA SER A 99 -23.10 25.00 -25.36
C SER A 99 -21.69 25.32 -24.86
N GLY A 100 -21.56 26.24 -23.91
CA GLY A 100 -20.26 26.68 -23.41
C GLY A 100 -20.29 27.90 -22.50
N LEU A 101 -19.11 28.26 -21.99
CA LEU A 101 -18.84 29.55 -21.37
C LEU A 101 -18.61 30.60 -22.45
N TYR A 102 -19.29 31.74 -22.33
CA TYR A 102 -19.18 32.89 -23.22
C TYR A 102 -18.75 34.15 -22.46
N PHE A 103 -18.09 35.07 -23.17
CA PHE A 103 -18.03 36.47 -22.79
C PHE A 103 -18.94 37.29 -23.70
N HIS A 104 -19.90 37.98 -23.10
CA HIS A 104 -20.78 38.93 -23.75
C HIS A 104 -20.21 40.32 -23.52
N GLY A 105 -19.69 40.94 -24.57
CA GLY A 105 -19.06 42.26 -24.53
C GLY A 105 -19.87 43.32 -25.28
N GLN A 106 -19.36 44.56 -25.20
CA GLN A 106 -19.74 45.69 -26.04
C GLN A 106 -18.47 46.34 -26.59
N ARG A 107 -18.49 46.74 -27.85
CA ARG A 107 -17.45 47.58 -28.49
C ARG A 107 -18.00 48.98 -28.60
N GLN A 108 -17.26 49.97 -28.10
CA GLN A 108 -17.57 51.36 -28.40
C GLN A 108 -16.95 51.69 -29.76
N PRO A 109 -17.74 52.01 -30.80
CA PRO A 109 -17.20 52.39 -32.10
C PRO A 109 -16.45 53.73 -32.00
N ARG A 110 -15.63 54.04 -33.02
CA ARG A 110 -14.99 55.36 -33.11
C ARG A 110 -16.00 56.41 -33.56
N GLY A 111 -16.62 57.09 -32.61
CA GLY A 111 -17.60 58.15 -32.87
C GLY A 111 -18.59 58.28 -31.71
N ASP A 112 -19.73 58.89 -32.02
CA ASP A 112 -20.86 59.11 -31.09
C ASP A 112 -21.96 58.04 -31.25
N SER A 113 -21.62 56.89 -31.87
CA SER A 113 -22.55 55.79 -32.14
C SER A 113 -22.73 54.86 -30.93
N ASP A 114 -23.91 54.25 -30.83
CA ASP A 114 -24.24 53.32 -29.74
C ASP A 114 -23.28 52.12 -29.66
N PRO A 115 -23.01 51.57 -28.45
CA PRO A 115 -22.11 50.42 -28.29
C PRO A 115 -22.62 49.14 -28.96
N GLU A 116 -21.81 48.57 -29.84
CA GLU A 116 -22.15 47.33 -30.56
C GLU A 116 -21.92 46.09 -29.67
N PRO A 117 -22.92 45.21 -29.47
CA PRO A 117 -22.74 43.97 -28.74
C PRO A 117 -21.87 42.98 -29.53
N TYR A 118 -21.04 42.21 -28.83
CA TYR A 118 -20.32 41.07 -29.42
C TYR A 118 -20.20 39.92 -28.42
N ASP A 119 -20.11 38.70 -28.95
CA ASP A 119 -20.14 37.47 -28.17
C ASP A 119 -18.94 36.59 -28.52
N VAL A 120 -18.24 36.05 -27.51
CA VAL A 120 -17.05 35.21 -27.70
C VAL A 120 -17.22 33.91 -26.94
N TRP A 121 -17.23 32.77 -27.65
CA TRP A 121 -17.16 31.45 -27.05
C TRP A 121 -15.75 31.20 -26.48
N ILE A 122 -15.68 30.83 -25.20
CA ILE A 122 -14.43 30.64 -24.46
C ILE A 122 -14.06 29.17 -24.36
N CYS A 123 -14.98 28.34 -23.92
CA CYS A 123 -14.77 26.91 -23.72
C CYS A 123 -16.11 26.18 -23.63
N GLY A 124 -16.08 24.84 -23.55
CA GLY A 124 -17.26 24.05 -23.17
C GLY A 124 -17.82 24.44 -21.80
N PRO A 125 -18.99 23.89 -21.40
CA PRO A 125 -19.65 24.30 -20.17
C PRO A 125 -18.74 24.19 -18.94
N LEU A 126 -18.59 25.29 -18.21
CA LEU A 126 -17.69 25.47 -17.08
C LEU A 126 -18.36 26.38 -16.02
N GLU A 127 -18.36 25.93 -14.78
CA GLU A 127 -18.98 26.57 -13.61
C GLU A 127 -17.97 26.64 -12.46
N CYS A 128 -17.96 27.75 -11.71
CA CYS A 128 -17.17 27.92 -10.49
C CYS A 128 -18.06 27.63 -9.27
N ASN A 129 -18.08 26.39 -8.77
CA ASN A 129 -19.04 25.95 -7.74
C ASN A 129 -18.71 26.47 -6.34
N ALA A 130 -17.43 26.45 -5.94
CA ALA A 130 -17.00 26.80 -4.59
C ALA A 130 -15.55 27.31 -4.58
N ALA A 131 -15.19 28.12 -3.60
CA ALA A 131 -13.79 28.37 -3.27
C ALA A 131 -13.20 27.16 -2.52
N THR A 132 -11.94 26.81 -2.78
CA THR A 132 -11.24 25.73 -2.06
C THR A 132 -10.07 26.21 -1.23
N HIS A 133 -9.73 25.46 -0.18
CA HIS A 133 -8.52 25.60 0.63
C HIS A 133 -8.17 24.25 1.28
N ASP A 134 -6.94 24.05 1.73
CA ASP A 134 -6.59 22.82 2.46
C ASP A 134 -7.08 22.83 3.93
N GLU A 135 -6.85 21.74 4.68
CA GLU A 135 -7.23 21.59 6.10
C GLU A 135 -6.69 22.71 7.02
N ARG A 136 -5.71 23.51 6.57
CA ARG A 136 -5.05 24.57 7.34
C ARG A 136 -5.44 25.97 6.87
N ASN A 137 -6.35 26.07 5.90
CA ASN A 137 -6.66 27.30 5.18
C ASN A 137 -5.43 27.87 4.42
N ASP A 138 -4.48 27.00 4.05
CA ASP A 138 -3.45 27.26 3.04
C ASP A 138 -3.97 26.80 1.64
N ASN A 139 -3.15 26.96 0.59
CA ASN A 139 -3.36 26.32 -0.73
C ASN A 139 -4.73 26.59 -1.41
N HIS A 140 -5.13 27.85 -1.52
CA HIS A 140 -6.42 28.24 -2.09
C HIS A 140 -6.62 27.83 -3.57
N GLY A 141 -7.87 27.54 -3.93
CA GLY A 141 -8.30 27.09 -5.24
C GLY A 141 -9.76 27.42 -5.57
N LEU A 142 -10.25 26.88 -6.69
CA LEU A 142 -11.66 26.92 -7.11
C LEU A 142 -12.12 25.51 -7.46
N LEU A 143 -13.29 25.10 -6.98
CA LEU A 143 -13.94 23.87 -7.41
C LEU A 143 -14.64 24.16 -8.74
N LEU A 144 -14.01 23.73 -9.83
CA LEU A 144 -14.53 23.86 -11.17
C LEU A 144 -15.39 22.65 -11.51
N ARG A 145 -16.58 22.89 -12.06
CA ARG A 145 -17.45 21.85 -12.62
C ARG A 145 -17.59 22.08 -14.12
N PHE A 146 -17.30 21.07 -14.92
CA PHE A 146 -17.25 21.23 -16.37
C PHE A 146 -17.65 19.95 -17.12
N LYS A 147 -17.98 20.10 -18.41
CA LYS A 147 -18.47 19.01 -19.24
C LYS A 147 -17.60 18.81 -20.48
N SER A 148 -17.11 17.58 -20.67
CA SER A 148 -16.48 17.15 -21.93
C SER A 148 -17.56 16.94 -23.01
N PRO A 149 -17.30 17.26 -24.30
CA PRO A 149 -18.27 17.04 -25.37
C PRO A 149 -18.77 15.59 -25.49
N TYR A 150 -17.94 14.62 -25.12
CA TYR A 150 -18.21 13.18 -25.22
C TYR A 150 -18.29 12.49 -23.85
N GLY A 151 -18.27 13.26 -22.76
CA GLY A 151 -18.16 12.74 -21.40
C GLY A 151 -19.25 13.25 -20.46
N GLY A 152 -19.31 12.63 -19.29
CA GLY A 152 -20.10 13.15 -18.17
C GLY A 152 -19.55 14.48 -17.64
N TRP A 153 -20.29 15.04 -16.68
CA TRP A 153 -19.78 16.12 -15.83
C TRP A 153 -18.55 15.65 -15.05
N ARG A 154 -17.57 16.53 -14.92
CA ARG A 154 -16.37 16.37 -14.10
C ARG A 154 -16.25 17.53 -13.14
N GLU A 155 -15.63 17.27 -11.99
CA GLU A 155 -15.24 18.30 -11.04
C GLU A 155 -13.73 18.26 -10.83
N TRP A 156 -13.13 19.44 -10.63
CA TRP A 156 -11.71 19.59 -10.32
C TRP A 156 -11.51 20.76 -9.38
N ALA A 157 -10.91 20.50 -8.22
CA ALA A 157 -10.40 21.56 -7.37
C ALA A 157 -9.08 22.10 -7.98
N MET A 158 -9.20 23.19 -8.73
CA MET A 158 -8.09 23.87 -9.39
C MET A 158 -7.33 24.75 -8.39
N PRO A 159 -6.01 24.56 -8.18
CA PRO A 159 -5.21 25.51 -7.42
C PRO A 159 -5.17 26.90 -8.07
N LEU A 160 -5.40 27.98 -7.32
CA LEU A 160 -5.34 29.35 -7.86
C LEU A 160 -3.95 29.73 -8.39
N HIS A 161 -2.88 29.09 -7.90
CA HIS A 161 -1.52 29.36 -8.38
C HIS A 161 -1.30 28.95 -9.85
N LEU A 162 -2.16 28.11 -10.43
CA LEU A 162 -2.11 27.76 -11.85
C LEU A 162 -2.59 28.90 -12.76
N LEU A 163 -3.22 29.96 -12.20
CA LEU A 163 -3.57 31.19 -12.93
C LEU A 163 -2.36 32.13 -13.14
N LYS A 164 -1.15 31.76 -12.67
CA LYS A 164 0.06 32.58 -12.86
C LYS A 164 0.37 32.79 -14.35
N GLY A 165 0.88 33.98 -14.69
CA GLY A 165 1.35 34.29 -16.04
C GLY A 165 0.25 34.13 -17.10
N SER A 166 0.45 33.21 -18.04
CA SER A 166 -0.51 32.93 -19.12
C SER A 166 -1.56 31.87 -18.76
N GLY A 167 -1.53 31.24 -17.58
CA GLY A 167 -2.46 30.17 -17.20
C GLY A 167 -2.34 28.87 -18.03
N GLU A 168 -1.15 28.60 -18.56
CA GLU A 168 -0.90 27.47 -19.48
C GLU A 168 -1.03 26.09 -18.81
N GLU A 169 -0.44 25.93 -17.62
CA GLU A 169 -0.55 24.72 -16.79
C GLU A 169 -2.03 24.37 -16.51
N MET A 170 -2.83 25.37 -16.12
CA MET A 170 -4.28 25.22 -15.91
C MET A 170 -5.01 24.72 -17.16
N ARG A 171 -4.72 25.28 -18.33
CA ARG A 171 -5.36 24.85 -19.58
C ARG A 171 -4.94 23.45 -20.01
N GLY A 172 -3.67 23.09 -19.78
CA GLY A 172 -3.17 21.73 -20.03
C GLY A 172 -4.01 20.68 -19.30
N GLU A 173 -4.27 20.89 -18.01
CA GLU A 173 -5.09 19.97 -17.21
C GLU A 173 -6.56 19.95 -17.64
N LEU A 174 -7.17 21.12 -17.93
CA LEU A 174 -8.56 21.16 -18.43
C LEU A 174 -8.70 20.45 -19.78
N LEU A 175 -7.74 20.61 -20.70
CA LEU A 175 -7.70 19.91 -21.99
C LEU A 175 -7.50 18.40 -21.81
N ASN A 176 -6.60 17.99 -20.91
CA ASN A 176 -6.37 16.58 -20.53
C ASN A 176 -7.65 15.92 -19.97
N MET A 177 -8.44 16.65 -19.19
CA MET A 177 -9.75 16.20 -18.70
C MET A 177 -10.89 16.34 -19.74
N GLY A 178 -10.58 16.81 -20.96
CA GLY A 178 -11.49 16.83 -22.10
C GLY A 178 -12.35 18.08 -22.25
N LEU A 179 -12.08 19.17 -21.53
CA LEU A 179 -12.73 20.46 -21.76
C LEU A 179 -12.15 21.12 -23.02
N ARG A 180 -12.97 21.37 -24.04
CA ARG A 180 -12.56 22.15 -25.21
C ARG A 180 -12.45 23.63 -24.84
N ILE A 181 -11.35 24.27 -25.24
CA ILE A 181 -11.06 25.68 -25.01
C ILE A 181 -10.77 26.36 -26.36
N SER A 182 -11.32 27.54 -26.58
CA SER A 182 -11.06 28.39 -27.74
C SER A 182 -9.61 28.89 -27.73
N PRO A 183 -8.82 28.66 -28.80
CA PRO A 183 -7.43 29.10 -28.88
C PRO A 183 -7.25 30.61 -28.70
N ASP A 184 -8.18 31.41 -29.20
CA ASP A 184 -8.10 32.87 -29.18
C ASP A 184 -8.63 33.49 -27.87
N ALA A 185 -9.52 32.78 -27.17
CA ALA A 185 -10.21 33.30 -25.98
C ALA A 185 -9.54 32.91 -24.64
N TYR A 186 -8.36 32.30 -24.63
CA TYR A 186 -7.70 31.85 -23.38
C TYR A 186 -7.50 32.97 -22.34
N LYS A 187 -7.31 34.22 -22.78
CA LYS A 187 -7.21 35.39 -21.89
C LYS A 187 -8.52 35.67 -21.16
N LEU A 188 -9.65 35.43 -21.82
CA LEU A 188 -10.99 35.57 -21.23
C LEU A 188 -11.27 34.43 -20.25
N LEU A 189 -10.80 33.20 -20.52
CA LEU A 189 -10.87 32.09 -19.55
C LEU A 189 -10.10 32.41 -18.26
N ASN A 190 -8.84 32.87 -18.37
CA ASN A 190 -8.07 33.29 -17.19
C ASN A 190 -8.77 34.42 -16.43
N LYS A 191 -9.32 35.41 -17.16
CA LYS A 191 -10.04 36.53 -16.55
C LYS A 191 -11.31 36.06 -15.81
N TYR A 192 -12.10 35.18 -16.41
CA TYR A 192 -13.27 34.58 -15.78
C TYR A 192 -12.90 33.88 -14.46
N LEU A 193 -11.93 32.97 -14.51
CA LEU A 193 -11.48 32.22 -13.33
C LEU A 193 -10.87 33.12 -12.26
N ALA A 194 -10.11 34.16 -12.63
CA ALA A 194 -9.57 35.14 -11.69
C ALA A 194 -10.62 36.09 -11.09
N GLN A 195 -11.82 36.16 -11.68
CA GLN A 195 -12.96 36.94 -11.21
C GLN A 195 -14.03 36.09 -10.50
N CYS A 196 -13.95 34.76 -10.56
CA CYS A 196 -14.82 33.87 -9.80
C CYS A 196 -14.64 34.08 -8.30
N LEU A 197 -15.71 34.50 -7.63
CA LEU A 197 -15.82 34.60 -6.17
C LEU A 197 -17.06 33.82 -5.72
N PRO A 198 -16.99 32.48 -5.60
CA PRO A 198 -18.11 31.67 -5.13
C PRO A 198 -18.40 31.95 -3.64
N ASP A 199 -19.67 31.97 -3.27
CA ASP A 199 -20.10 32.10 -1.87
C ASP A 199 -19.77 30.83 -1.05
N ASP A 200 -19.96 29.66 -1.67
CA ASP A 200 -19.68 28.36 -1.07
C ASP A 200 -18.18 28.07 -0.92
N ARG A 201 -17.85 27.30 0.12
CA ARG A 201 -16.46 26.91 0.45
C ARG A 201 -16.37 25.42 0.73
N VAL A 202 -15.34 24.78 0.19
CA VAL A 202 -15.04 23.36 0.43
C VAL A 202 -13.56 23.14 0.72
N ILE A 203 -13.25 22.14 1.53
CA ILE A 203 -11.88 21.73 1.81
C ILE A 203 -11.36 20.83 0.69
N ALA A 204 -10.19 21.15 0.17
CA ALA A 204 -9.41 20.32 -0.72
C ALA A 204 -8.56 19.33 0.09
N ALA A 205 -9.00 18.08 0.19
CA ALA A 205 -8.29 17.02 0.88
C ALA A 205 -7.13 16.50 0.02
N THR A 206 -5.90 16.70 0.50
CA THR A 206 -4.65 16.35 -0.23
C THR A 206 -4.17 14.91 -0.02
N ARG A 207 -5.00 14.06 0.59
CA ARG A 207 -4.72 12.65 0.90
C ARG A 207 -6.03 11.89 1.06
N VAL A 208 -5.95 10.56 0.98
CA VAL A 208 -7.06 9.68 1.34
C VAL A 208 -7.17 9.60 2.87
N GLY A 209 -8.30 9.10 3.36
CA GLY A 209 -8.46 8.68 4.74
C GLY A 209 -9.27 9.65 5.59
N TRP A 210 -8.97 9.69 6.88
CA TRP A 210 -9.75 10.46 7.86
C TRP A 210 -9.43 11.95 7.79
N HIS A 211 -10.48 12.75 7.63
CA HIS A 211 -10.46 14.20 7.71
C HIS A 211 -11.40 14.67 8.83
N GLN A 212 -10.89 15.52 9.72
CA GLN A 212 -11.66 16.09 10.82
C GLN A 212 -12.18 17.46 10.41
N LEU A 213 -13.49 17.65 10.51
CA LEU A 213 -14.19 18.88 10.17
C LEU A 213 -14.88 19.45 11.40
N GLU A 214 -15.33 20.70 11.30
CA GLU A 214 -16.34 21.22 12.19
C GLU A 214 -17.64 20.41 12.03
N GLY A 215 -18.14 19.84 13.13
CA GLY A 215 -19.33 18.98 13.16
C GLY A 215 -19.06 17.47 13.02
N GLY A 216 -17.85 17.01 12.70
CA GLY A 216 -17.53 15.57 12.71
C GLY A 216 -16.38 15.14 11.81
N ARG A 217 -16.20 13.81 11.69
CA ARG A 217 -15.18 13.19 10.82
C ARG A 217 -15.80 12.66 9.53
N VAL A 218 -15.06 12.77 8.44
CA VAL A 218 -15.36 12.10 7.15
C VAL A 218 -14.16 11.29 6.69
N PHE A 219 -14.41 10.30 5.84
CA PHE A 219 -13.35 9.51 5.19
C PHE A 219 -13.34 9.84 3.70
N VAL A 220 -12.29 10.49 3.22
CA VAL A 220 -12.15 10.90 1.81
C VAL A 220 -11.48 9.78 1.02
N MET A 221 -12.02 9.44 -0.14
CA MET A 221 -11.41 8.54 -1.13
C MET A 221 -11.43 9.19 -2.53
N PRO A 222 -10.61 8.72 -3.49
CA PRO A 222 -10.39 9.45 -4.75
C PRO A 222 -11.60 9.64 -5.67
N ARG A 223 -12.72 8.94 -5.42
CA ARG A 223 -13.99 9.04 -6.16
C ARG A 223 -15.22 9.28 -5.28
N ARG A 224 -15.09 9.34 -3.94
CA ARG A 224 -16.20 9.60 -3.00
C ARG A 224 -15.73 9.96 -1.59
N THR A 225 -16.49 10.82 -0.91
CA THR A 225 -16.32 11.12 0.52
C THR A 225 -17.41 10.40 1.33
N LEU A 226 -17.02 9.63 2.34
CA LEU A 226 -17.90 8.85 3.20
C LEU A 226 -18.12 9.57 4.54
N GLY A 227 -19.38 9.84 4.88
CA GLY A 227 -19.80 10.44 6.13
C GLY A 227 -21.25 10.91 6.11
N SER A 228 -21.63 11.83 7.00
CA SER A 228 -22.91 12.53 6.87
C SER A 228 -22.92 13.40 5.61
N VAL A 229 -24.06 13.48 4.92
CA VAL A 229 -24.20 14.17 3.63
C VAL A 229 -23.71 15.62 3.69
N ASP A 230 -24.05 16.34 4.77
CA ASP A 230 -23.68 17.75 4.94
C ASP A 230 -22.18 17.97 5.16
N LEU A 231 -21.47 16.99 5.74
CA LEU A 231 -20.02 17.03 5.91
C LEU A 231 -19.31 16.56 4.64
N ALA A 232 -19.83 15.54 3.97
CA ALA A 232 -19.26 15.02 2.73
C ALA A 232 -19.26 16.06 1.60
N ARG A 233 -20.29 16.91 1.53
CA ARG A 233 -20.35 18.05 0.59
C ARG A 233 -19.32 19.15 0.86
N ARG A 234 -18.77 19.23 2.07
CA ARG A 234 -17.77 20.24 2.46
C ARG A 234 -16.33 19.83 2.12
N VAL A 235 -16.10 18.64 1.54
CA VAL A 235 -14.75 18.14 1.24
C VAL A 235 -14.70 17.44 -0.11
N THR A 236 -13.77 17.89 -0.95
CA THR A 236 -13.42 17.26 -2.23
C THR A 236 -11.98 16.75 -2.21
N PHE A 237 -11.69 15.68 -2.94
CA PHE A 237 -10.34 15.12 -3.02
C PHE A 237 -9.51 15.84 -4.09
N GLN A 238 -8.32 16.30 -3.73
CA GLN A 238 -7.41 17.00 -4.63
C GLN A 238 -5.96 16.56 -4.35
N SER A 239 -5.44 15.64 -5.16
CA SER A 239 -4.09 15.09 -4.99
C SER A 239 -3.18 15.42 -6.18
N GLU A 240 -1.92 15.77 -5.92
CA GLU A 240 -0.84 15.84 -6.94
C GLU A 240 -0.52 14.45 -7.51
N TYR A 241 -0.92 13.38 -6.81
CA TYR A 241 -0.72 11.98 -7.20
C TYR A 241 -2.03 11.39 -7.74
N GLY A 242 -2.00 10.94 -9.00
CA GLY A 242 -3.12 10.23 -9.63
C GLY A 242 -3.33 8.86 -8.99
N THR A 243 -4.46 8.69 -8.31
CA THR A 243 -4.78 7.52 -7.46
C THR A 243 -6.18 6.96 -7.75
N HIS A 244 -6.77 7.38 -8.87
CA HIS A 244 -8.19 7.10 -9.16
C HIS A 244 -8.45 5.62 -9.48
N ASP A 245 -7.48 4.91 -10.06
CA ASP A 245 -7.68 3.52 -10.52
C ASP A 245 -7.28 2.46 -9.49
N ASP A 246 -6.52 2.83 -8.46
CA ASP A 246 -6.18 1.95 -7.33
C ASP A 246 -7.46 1.42 -6.64
N PHE A 247 -8.46 2.27 -6.47
CA PHE A 247 -9.74 1.94 -5.84
C PHE A 247 -10.80 1.48 -6.86
N ALA A 248 -10.40 0.64 -7.81
CA ALA A 248 -11.31 -0.03 -8.75
C ALA A 248 -12.36 -0.89 -8.00
N GLN A 249 -13.51 -1.12 -8.63
CA GLN A 249 -14.58 -1.96 -8.09
C GLN A 249 -15.11 -2.91 -9.16
N ALA A 250 -15.34 -4.16 -8.79
CA ALA A 250 -15.96 -5.17 -9.64
C ALA A 250 -16.87 -6.08 -8.81
N GLY A 251 -18.01 -6.47 -9.40
CA GLY A 251 -19.02 -7.29 -8.74
C GLY A 251 -19.86 -6.49 -7.73
N THR A 252 -20.09 -7.08 -6.55
CA THR A 252 -20.84 -6.48 -5.45
C THR A 252 -20.25 -6.88 -4.10
N LEU A 253 -20.65 -6.21 -3.02
CA LEU A 253 -20.32 -6.64 -1.66
C LEU A 253 -20.88 -8.04 -1.33
N ALA A 254 -22.08 -8.37 -1.83
CA ALA A 254 -22.69 -9.67 -1.58
C ALA A 254 -21.91 -10.80 -2.26
N SER A 255 -21.54 -10.62 -3.54
CA SER A 255 -20.74 -11.60 -4.28
C SER A 255 -19.31 -11.70 -3.74
N TRP A 256 -18.70 -10.59 -3.26
CA TRP A 256 -17.43 -10.65 -2.52
C TRP A 256 -17.53 -11.55 -1.29
N ARG A 257 -18.58 -11.35 -0.48
CA ARG A 257 -18.83 -12.11 0.75
C ARG A 257 -19.05 -13.60 0.46
N GLU A 258 -19.76 -13.90 -0.62
CA GLU A 258 -20.08 -15.27 -1.05
C GLU A 258 -18.87 -16.01 -1.65
N HIS A 259 -18.14 -15.41 -2.59
CA HIS A 259 -17.09 -16.08 -3.36
C HIS A 259 -15.67 -15.89 -2.81
N VAL A 260 -15.41 -14.85 -2.01
CA VAL A 260 -14.08 -14.58 -1.41
C VAL A 260 -14.14 -14.68 0.12
N GLY A 261 -15.10 -13.98 0.74
CA GLY A 261 -15.23 -13.91 2.19
C GLY A 261 -15.45 -15.27 2.85
N SER A 262 -16.37 -16.07 2.33
CA SER A 262 -16.70 -17.42 2.84
C SER A 262 -15.48 -18.37 2.83
N LEU A 263 -14.68 -18.34 1.76
CA LEU A 263 -13.49 -19.19 1.59
C LEU A 263 -12.31 -18.79 2.49
N CYS A 264 -12.33 -17.57 3.05
CA CYS A 264 -11.39 -17.18 4.09
C CYS A 264 -11.69 -17.85 5.44
N SER A 265 -12.94 -18.22 5.73
CA SER A 265 -13.29 -18.93 6.97
C SER A 265 -12.52 -20.25 7.07
N ASP A 266 -12.19 -20.65 8.29
CA ASP A 266 -11.29 -21.77 8.61
C ASP A 266 -9.84 -21.66 8.04
N ASN A 267 -9.47 -20.53 7.40
CA ASN A 267 -8.11 -20.23 6.92
C ASN A 267 -7.50 -18.99 7.64
N PRO A 268 -6.86 -19.16 8.81
CA PRO A 268 -6.36 -18.05 9.64
C PRO A 268 -5.46 -17.03 8.92
N LEU A 269 -4.63 -17.45 7.96
CA LEU A 269 -3.73 -16.52 7.25
C LEU A 269 -4.50 -15.59 6.29
N LEU A 270 -5.55 -16.09 5.64
CA LEU A 270 -6.44 -15.29 4.77
C LEU A 270 -7.26 -14.30 5.60
N ILE A 271 -7.86 -14.77 6.70
CA ILE A 271 -8.58 -13.93 7.67
C ILE A 271 -7.67 -12.81 8.17
N LEU A 272 -6.44 -13.12 8.56
CA LEU A 272 -5.46 -12.14 9.04
C LEU A 272 -5.07 -11.13 7.95
N ALA A 273 -4.91 -11.56 6.70
CA ALA A 273 -4.56 -10.68 5.58
C ALA A 273 -5.69 -9.68 5.27
N VAL A 274 -6.94 -10.14 5.15
CA VAL A 274 -8.13 -9.29 4.97
C VAL A 274 -8.31 -8.35 6.17
N SER A 275 -8.16 -8.87 7.39
CA SER A 275 -8.24 -8.07 8.62
C SER A 275 -7.14 -7.01 8.69
N THR A 276 -5.95 -7.28 8.14
CA THR A 276 -4.86 -6.30 8.03
C THR A 276 -5.24 -5.19 7.05
N ALA A 277 -5.84 -5.52 5.90
CA ALA A 277 -6.33 -4.53 4.96
C ALA A 277 -7.41 -3.60 5.58
N LEU A 278 -8.23 -4.13 6.49
CA LEU A 278 -9.24 -3.38 7.25
C LEU A 278 -8.70 -2.62 8.48
N ALA A 279 -7.45 -2.85 8.89
CA ALA A 279 -6.89 -2.25 10.11
C ALA A 279 -6.51 -0.77 9.95
N GLY A 280 -6.23 -0.32 8.72
CA GLY A 280 -5.82 1.06 8.40
C GLY A 280 -6.76 2.13 8.97
N PRO A 281 -8.08 2.06 8.72
CA PRO A 281 -9.05 3.00 9.25
C PRO A 281 -9.12 3.06 10.78
N LEU A 282 -8.75 1.98 11.48
CA LEU A 282 -8.73 1.96 12.94
C LEU A 282 -7.52 2.68 13.53
N LEU A 283 -6.47 2.94 12.75
CA LEU A 283 -5.23 3.56 13.26
C LEU A 283 -5.48 4.94 13.84
N ASP A 284 -6.20 5.82 13.12
CA ASP A 284 -6.54 7.15 13.64
C ASP A 284 -7.44 7.08 14.89
N ILE A 285 -8.48 6.24 14.85
CA ILE A 285 -9.46 6.05 15.93
C ILE A 285 -8.79 5.52 17.20
N THR A 286 -7.79 4.64 17.07
CA THR A 286 -7.04 4.05 18.19
C THR A 286 -5.72 4.76 18.51
N HIS A 287 -5.50 5.94 17.93
CA HIS A 287 -4.33 6.82 18.13
C HIS A 287 -2.98 6.15 17.81
N ARG A 288 -2.96 5.36 16.74
CA ARG A 288 -1.80 4.62 16.21
C ARG A 288 -1.38 5.15 14.85
N LYS A 289 -0.14 4.82 14.46
CA LYS A 289 0.45 5.25 13.19
C LYS A 289 0.51 4.16 12.12
N SER A 290 0.78 2.93 12.56
CA SER A 290 0.84 1.76 11.70
C SER A 290 0.50 0.51 12.51
N ALA A 291 0.02 -0.51 11.80
CA ALA A 291 0.11 -1.90 12.17
C ALA A 291 0.56 -2.66 10.93
N GLY A 292 1.35 -3.70 11.05
CA GLY A 292 1.79 -4.41 9.86
C GLY A 292 2.36 -5.79 10.12
N ILE A 293 2.15 -6.64 9.14
CA ILE A 293 2.63 -8.02 9.10
C ILE A 293 3.34 -8.29 7.77
N HIS A 294 4.35 -9.14 7.83
CA HIS A 294 5.09 -9.63 6.68
C HIS A 294 5.04 -11.16 6.72
N LEU A 295 4.45 -11.74 5.69
CA LEU A 295 4.24 -13.17 5.55
C LEU A 295 5.55 -13.81 5.08
N VAL A 296 6.16 -14.64 5.93
CA VAL A 296 7.46 -15.28 5.66
C VAL A 296 7.28 -16.76 5.35
N GLY A 297 7.90 -17.23 4.27
CA GLY A 297 8.09 -18.66 4.01
C GLY A 297 8.34 -18.96 2.54
N ASP A 298 8.65 -20.22 2.23
CA ASP A 298 9.09 -20.73 0.93
C ASP A 298 8.25 -20.25 -0.27
N SER A 299 8.87 -20.19 -1.45
CA SER A 299 8.20 -19.86 -2.71
C SER A 299 6.95 -20.72 -2.97
N SER A 300 6.02 -20.21 -3.78
CA SER A 300 4.84 -20.95 -4.27
C SER A 300 3.92 -21.54 -3.19
N ASN A 301 4.01 -21.05 -1.95
CA ASN A 301 3.22 -21.55 -0.81
C ASN A 301 1.83 -20.89 -0.65
N GLY A 302 1.46 -19.89 -1.45
CA GLY A 302 0.17 -19.18 -1.36
C GLY A 302 0.21 -17.79 -0.69
N LYS A 303 1.39 -17.28 -0.31
CA LYS A 303 1.57 -15.89 0.19
C LYS A 303 0.90 -14.84 -0.72
N THR A 304 1.21 -14.86 -2.02
CA THR A 304 0.68 -13.89 -2.99
C THR A 304 -0.84 -13.96 -3.11
N THR A 305 -1.45 -15.15 -3.05
CA THR A 305 -2.91 -15.30 -2.98
C THR A 305 -3.50 -14.60 -1.75
N ALA A 306 -2.84 -14.67 -0.58
CA ALA A 306 -3.27 -13.94 0.61
C ALA A 306 -3.15 -12.41 0.43
N LEU A 307 -2.16 -11.93 -0.33
CA LEU A 307 -2.05 -10.51 -0.71
C LEU A 307 -3.17 -10.07 -1.66
N GLU A 308 -3.49 -10.88 -2.68
CA GLU A 308 -4.57 -10.60 -3.64
C GLU A 308 -5.96 -10.61 -2.98
N VAL A 309 -6.20 -11.55 -2.06
CA VAL A 309 -7.41 -11.57 -1.22
C VAL A 309 -7.49 -10.34 -0.31
N ALA A 310 -6.38 -9.87 0.25
CA ALA A 310 -6.35 -8.62 1.02
C ALA A 310 -6.50 -7.36 0.14
N ALA A 311 -5.97 -7.36 -1.08
CA ALA A 311 -6.12 -6.28 -2.06
C ALA A 311 -7.59 -6.07 -2.42
N SER A 312 -8.33 -7.17 -2.61
CA SER A 312 -9.75 -7.18 -2.95
C SER A 312 -10.66 -6.37 -2.00
N VAL A 313 -10.18 -6.04 -0.80
CA VAL A 313 -10.87 -5.17 0.16
C VAL A 313 -11.03 -3.74 -0.37
N TRP A 314 -10.00 -3.20 -1.05
CA TRP A 314 -9.93 -1.78 -1.47
C TRP A 314 -9.90 -1.59 -2.98
N GLY A 315 -9.37 -2.55 -3.73
CA GLY A 315 -9.21 -2.47 -5.19
C GLY A 315 -8.94 -3.83 -5.81
N GLY A 316 -8.65 -3.87 -7.12
CA GLY A 316 -8.30 -5.11 -7.83
C GLY A 316 -6.88 -5.61 -7.52
N PRO A 317 -6.38 -6.62 -8.25
CA PRO A 317 -4.99 -7.09 -8.13
C PRO A 317 -3.95 -5.97 -8.28
N GLU A 318 -4.23 -4.97 -9.14
CA GLU A 318 -3.45 -3.75 -9.33
C GLU A 318 -3.35 -2.83 -8.09
N PHE A 319 -3.99 -3.16 -6.96
CA PHE A 319 -3.78 -2.48 -5.67
C PHE A 319 -2.47 -2.93 -5.00
N ILE A 320 -1.93 -4.10 -5.36
CA ILE A 320 -0.64 -4.59 -4.88
C ILE A 320 0.50 -3.73 -5.46
N ARG A 321 1.59 -3.58 -4.71
CA ARG A 321 2.81 -2.90 -5.12
C ARG A 321 3.99 -3.86 -4.99
N THR A 322 5.01 -3.70 -5.83
CA THR A 322 6.32 -4.35 -5.61
C THR A 322 7.17 -3.54 -4.63
N TRP A 323 8.02 -4.22 -3.87
CA TRP A 323 9.13 -3.61 -3.12
C TRP A 323 10.21 -2.95 -3.99
N ARG A 324 10.23 -3.22 -5.31
CA ARG A 324 11.10 -2.62 -6.33
C ARG A 324 10.74 -1.16 -6.63
N ALA A 325 10.69 -0.34 -5.59
CA ALA A 325 10.39 1.08 -5.66
C ALA A 325 11.39 1.87 -4.82
N THR A 326 11.79 3.06 -5.29
CA THR A 326 12.62 3.95 -4.47
C THR A 326 11.88 4.36 -3.20
N GLY A 327 12.60 4.63 -2.11
CA GLY A 327 11.97 5.12 -0.88
C GLY A 327 11.03 6.33 -1.10
N ASN A 328 11.41 7.28 -1.96
CA ASN A 328 10.56 8.43 -2.30
C ASN A 328 9.25 8.01 -3.01
N GLY A 329 9.28 6.98 -3.86
CA GLY A 329 8.09 6.45 -4.52
C GLY A 329 7.12 5.85 -3.51
N LEU A 330 7.64 5.05 -2.57
CA LEU A 330 6.83 4.48 -1.49
C LEU A 330 6.29 5.54 -0.51
N GLU A 331 7.00 6.65 -0.27
CA GLU A 331 6.46 7.79 0.48
C GLU A 331 5.22 8.41 -0.21
N GLY A 332 5.24 8.53 -1.54
CA GLY A 332 4.10 9.01 -2.33
C GLY A 332 2.91 8.05 -2.31
N VAL A 333 3.14 6.75 -2.51
CA VAL A 333 2.09 5.72 -2.45
C VAL A 333 1.51 5.59 -1.03
N ALA A 334 2.32 5.69 0.02
CA ALA A 334 1.83 5.66 1.39
C ALA A 334 0.98 6.90 1.74
N ALA A 335 1.31 8.07 1.19
CA ALA A 335 0.46 9.26 1.31
C ALA A 335 -0.89 9.08 0.59
N ALA A 336 -0.85 8.52 -0.63
CA ALA A 336 -2.02 8.18 -1.44
C ALA A 336 -2.97 7.17 -0.78
N LEU A 337 -2.43 6.19 -0.04
CA LEU A 337 -3.17 5.12 0.63
C LEU A 337 -3.35 5.38 2.15
N SER A 338 -3.38 6.66 2.55
CA SER A 338 -3.56 7.06 3.94
C SER A 338 -4.88 6.55 4.54
N ASP A 339 -4.80 6.03 5.75
CA ASP A 339 -5.85 5.32 6.49
C ASP A 339 -6.46 4.10 5.77
N THR A 340 -5.79 3.54 4.75
CA THR A 340 -6.12 2.25 4.15
C THR A 340 -4.97 1.25 4.36
N CYS A 341 -4.61 0.46 3.34
CA CYS A 341 -3.57 -0.55 3.40
C CYS A 341 -2.54 -0.33 2.29
N LEU A 342 -1.28 -0.61 2.58
CA LEU A 342 -0.20 -0.74 1.60
C LEU A 342 0.21 -2.22 1.55
N ILE A 343 -0.01 -2.83 0.39
CA ILE A 343 0.28 -4.24 0.14
C ILE A 343 1.53 -4.33 -0.72
N LEU A 344 2.59 -4.96 -0.22
CA LEU A 344 3.93 -5.01 -0.83
C LEU A 344 4.40 -6.46 -1.04
N ASP A 345 4.34 -6.93 -2.28
CA ASP A 345 4.79 -8.26 -2.68
C ASP A 345 6.31 -8.31 -2.95
N GLU A 346 6.88 -9.48 -2.71
CA GLU A 346 8.28 -9.86 -2.89
C GLU A 346 9.33 -8.90 -2.33
N ILE A 347 9.53 -8.95 -1.00
CA ILE A 347 10.52 -8.13 -0.28
C ILE A 347 11.96 -8.28 -0.80
N GLY A 348 12.27 -9.41 -1.45
CA GLY A 348 13.58 -9.67 -2.06
C GLY A 348 13.94 -8.75 -3.23
N GLU A 349 12.98 -8.02 -3.82
CA GLU A 349 13.27 -7.07 -4.90
C GLU A 349 13.79 -5.69 -4.41
N ALA A 350 13.77 -5.41 -3.10
CA ALA A 350 14.28 -4.16 -2.53
C ALA A 350 15.81 -4.21 -2.24
N ASP A 351 16.48 -3.05 -2.30
CA ASP A 351 17.82 -2.93 -1.73
C ASP A 351 17.74 -3.07 -0.20
N GLY A 352 18.36 -4.13 0.34
CA GLY A 352 18.45 -4.37 1.79
C GLY A 352 19.14 -3.26 2.59
N ARG A 353 19.83 -2.31 1.94
CA ARG A 353 20.35 -1.07 2.54
C ARG A 353 19.26 -0.01 2.74
N GLU A 354 18.30 0.11 1.82
CA GLU A 354 17.18 1.05 1.94
C GLU A 354 16.05 0.49 2.81
N ILE A 355 15.83 -0.82 2.78
CA ILE A 355 14.63 -1.46 3.32
C ILE A 355 14.35 -1.15 4.81
N GLY A 356 15.40 -1.17 5.64
CA GLY A 356 15.29 -0.88 7.06
C GLY A 356 14.92 0.58 7.35
N ALA A 357 15.30 1.51 6.46
CA ALA A 357 14.91 2.92 6.54
C ALA A 357 13.48 3.14 6.02
N THR A 358 13.11 2.46 4.93
CA THR A 358 11.75 2.48 4.36
C THR A 358 10.71 1.99 5.36
N ILE A 359 10.92 0.82 5.99
CA ILE A 359 10.02 0.28 7.02
C ILE A 359 9.94 1.20 8.26
N TYR A 360 11.04 1.86 8.60
CA TYR A 360 11.05 2.85 9.68
C TYR A 360 10.21 4.10 9.32
N ALA A 361 10.29 4.60 8.08
CA ALA A 361 9.49 5.71 7.60
C ALA A 361 7.99 5.34 7.53
N LEU A 362 7.67 4.19 6.90
CA LEU A 362 6.31 3.66 6.80
C LEU A 362 5.65 3.52 8.18
N GLY A 363 6.34 2.86 9.13
CA GLY A 363 5.84 2.67 10.49
C GLY A 363 5.80 3.94 11.37
N ASN A 364 6.50 5.01 10.97
CA ASN A 364 6.44 6.31 11.64
C ASN A 364 5.38 7.25 11.05
N GLY A 365 4.81 6.91 9.89
CA GLY A 365 3.76 7.71 9.24
C GLY A 365 4.25 9.05 8.68
N THR A 366 5.53 9.18 8.28
CA THR A 366 6.10 10.47 7.85
C THR A 366 7.27 10.30 6.88
N GLY A 367 7.23 11.06 5.78
CA GLY A 367 8.27 11.10 4.75
C GLY A 367 9.49 11.94 5.11
N LYS A 368 10.52 11.88 4.27
CA LYS A 368 11.77 12.64 4.47
C LYS A 368 11.49 14.15 4.28
N ALA A 369 11.97 14.96 5.22
CA ALA A 369 11.94 16.42 5.07
C ALA A 369 12.80 16.84 3.86
N ARG A 370 12.30 17.81 3.07
CA ARG A 370 12.96 18.34 1.88
C ARG A 370 13.01 19.87 1.94
N ALA A 371 14.00 20.48 1.30
CA ALA A 371 13.97 21.93 1.04
C ALA A 371 12.98 22.25 -0.09
N SER A 372 12.35 23.42 -0.02
CA SER A 372 11.61 24.05 -1.11
C SER A 372 12.58 24.78 -2.05
N ARG A 373 12.09 25.23 -3.22
CA ARG A 373 12.87 26.07 -4.15
C ARG A 373 13.36 27.38 -3.50
N ASN A 374 12.74 27.82 -2.41
CA ASN A 374 13.05 29.06 -1.71
C ASN A 374 13.91 28.80 -0.44
N GLY A 375 14.50 27.61 -0.29
CA GLY A 375 15.34 27.24 0.86
C GLY A 375 14.58 26.91 2.16
N THR A 376 13.29 27.23 2.25
CA THR A 376 12.43 26.85 3.39
C THR A 376 12.12 25.35 3.39
N ALA A 377 11.86 24.73 4.55
CA ALA A 377 11.49 23.31 4.59
C ALA A 377 10.10 23.06 3.98
N ARG A 378 10.00 22.23 2.93
CA ARG A 378 8.73 21.66 2.46
C ARG A 378 8.20 20.74 3.56
N ARG A 379 6.92 20.89 3.91
CA ARG A 379 6.25 20.02 4.89
C ARG A 379 6.33 18.56 4.37
N PRO A 380 6.86 17.60 5.14
CA PRO A 380 6.93 16.21 4.68
C PRO A 380 5.53 15.59 4.61
N HIS A 381 5.34 14.64 3.70
CA HIS A 381 4.13 13.82 3.65
C HIS A 381 3.92 13.11 4.98
N ARG A 382 2.65 12.91 5.33
CA ARG A 382 2.22 12.17 6.51
C ARG A 382 1.14 11.19 6.10
N TRP A 383 1.17 10.02 6.69
CA TRP A 383 0.19 8.96 6.49
C TRP A 383 0.02 8.16 7.78
N ARG A 384 -1.04 7.36 7.83
CA ARG A 384 -1.19 6.22 8.74
C ARG A 384 -1.61 5.07 7.85
N ILE A 385 -1.02 3.90 8.00
CA ILE A 385 -1.29 2.82 7.05
C ILE A 385 -1.13 1.45 7.68
N ALA A 386 -2.02 0.53 7.34
CA ALA A 386 -1.78 -0.88 7.58
C ALA A 386 -0.80 -1.41 6.52
N ILE A 387 0.21 -2.19 6.93
CA ILE A 387 1.20 -2.74 6.00
C ILE A 387 1.03 -4.25 5.95
N LEU A 388 0.77 -4.77 4.75
CA LEU A 388 0.80 -6.21 4.49
C LEU A 388 1.92 -6.48 3.48
N SER A 389 2.75 -7.48 3.74
CA SER A 389 3.85 -7.82 2.83
C SER A 389 4.11 -9.33 2.78
N SER A 390 4.85 -9.79 1.77
CA SER A 390 5.32 -11.16 1.60
C SER A 390 6.84 -11.22 1.37
N GLY A 391 7.44 -12.37 1.68
CA GLY A 391 8.81 -12.68 1.32
C GLY A 391 9.20 -14.12 1.67
N GLU A 392 10.33 -14.59 1.13
CA GLU A 392 10.90 -15.88 1.51
C GLU A 392 11.63 -15.83 2.87
N ARG A 393 12.21 -14.67 3.20
CA ARG A 393 13.08 -14.48 4.37
C ARG A 393 12.54 -13.36 5.27
N THR A 394 12.91 -13.42 6.55
CA THR A 394 12.56 -12.36 7.51
C THR A 394 13.20 -11.03 7.14
N LEU A 395 12.62 -9.93 7.61
CA LEU A 395 13.24 -8.61 7.50
C LEU A 395 14.67 -8.60 8.09
N ALA A 396 14.87 -9.31 9.21
CA ALA A 396 16.16 -9.40 9.87
C ALA A 396 17.22 -10.12 9.02
N ALA A 397 16.86 -11.22 8.35
CA ALA A 397 17.75 -11.94 7.43
C ALA A 397 18.10 -11.06 6.21
N HIS A 398 17.09 -10.47 5.56
CA HIS A 398 17.29 -9.63 4.38
C HIS A 398 18.18 -8.40 4.65
N MET A 399 18.02 -7.75 5.81
CA MET A 399 18.93 -6.68 6.23
C MET A 399 20.36 -7.20 6.47
N SER A 400 20.51 -8.36 7.12
CA SER A 400 21.82 -8.93 7.46
C SER A 400 22.64 -9.29 6.22
N GLU A 401 21.99 -9.79 5.17
CA GLU A 401 22.61 -10.09 3.85
C GLU A 401 23.18 -8.82 3.17
N ALA A 402 22.51 -7.68 3.33
CA ALA A 402 23.01 -6.38 2.87
C ALA A 402 24.07 -5.75 3.80
N GLY A 403 24.56 -6.50 4.80
CA GLY A 403 25.49 -6.03 5.83
C GLY A 403 24.88 -5.02 6.80
N GLN A 404 23.54 -4.89 6.84
CA GLN A 404 22.83 -4.03 7.77
C GLN A 404 22.45 -4.79 9.04
N ARG A 405 22.64 -4.15 10.19
CA ARG A 405 22.22 -4.72 11.47
C ARG A 405 20.71 -4.49 11.69
N PRO A 406 19.88 -5.53 11.89
CA PRO A 406 18.50 -5.37 12.31
C PRO A 406 18.44 -4.74 13.71
N LYS A 407 17.60 -3.72 13.90
CA LYS A 407 17.34 -3.15 15.24
C LYS A 407 16.07 -3.76 15.82
N SER A 408 16.08 -4.10 17.10
CA SER A 408 14.92 -4.64 17.82
C SER A 408 13.63 -3.82 17.66
N GLY A 409 13.76 -2.48 17.55
CA GLY A 409 12.63 -1.58 17.28
C GLY A 409 12.04 -1.64 15.86
N GLN A 410 12.72 -2.25 14.87
CA GLN A 410 12.19 -2.44 13.52
C GLN A 410 11.31 -3.71 13.45
N ALA A 411 11.70 -4.79 14.14
CA ALA A 411 10.99 -6.08 14.16
C ALA A 411 9.56 -6.04 14.75
N VAL A 412 9.16 -4.92 15.37
CA VAL A 412 7.79 -4.67 15.87
C VAL A 412 7.01 -3.62 15.07
N ARG A 413 7.59 -3.07 13.99
CA ARG A 413 6.88 -2.20 13.03
C ARG A 413 6.22 -3.00 11.91
N LEU A 414 6.84 -4.11 11.55
CA LEU A 414 6.37 -5.08 10.56
C LEU A 414 6.69 -6.46 11.14
N LEU A 415 5.66 -7.23 11.50
CA LEU A 415 5.82 -8.50 12.22
C LEU A 415 6.04 -9.66 11.23
N ASP A 416 7.16 -10.37 11.33
CA ASP A 416 7.45 -11.56 10.54
C ASP A 416 6.50 -12.73 10.94
N ILE A 417 5.37 -12.89 10.24
CA ILE A 417 4.39 -13.95 10.50
C ILE A 417 4.74 -15.18 9.62
N PRO A 418 5.02 -16.35 10.19
CA PRO A 418 5.30 -17.55 9.40
C PRO A 418 4.05 -17.99 8.63
N ALA A 419 4.16 -18.02 7.31
CA ALA A 419 3.10 -18.45 6.39
C ALA A 419 2.95 -19.98 6.32
N LYS A 420 3.78 -20.75 7.03
CA LYS A 420 3.71 -22.22 7.06
C LYS A 420 2.54 -22.70 7.92
N ARG A 421 1.46 -23.08 7.26
CA ARG A 421 0.23 -23.71 7.77
C ARG A 421 0.22 -25.21 7.43
N LYS A 422 -0.95 -25.84 7.47
CA LYS A 422 -1.15 -27.28 7.16
C LYS A 422 -0.83 -27.61 5.69
N HIS A 423 -1.18 -26.72 4.77
CA HIS A 423 -1.06 -26.90 3.33
C HIS A 423 -0.49 -25.62 2.68
N GLY A 424 0.80 -25.35 2.87
CA GLY A 424 1.38 -24.06 2.48
C GLY A 424 0.81 -22.94 3.36
N ALA A 425 0.21 -21.91 2.75
CA ALA A 425 -0.48 -20.80 3.41
C ALA A 425 -1.89 -21.13 3.93
N PHE A 426 -2.41 -22.32 3.62
CA PHE A 426 -3.81 -22.69 3.84
C PHE A 426 -3.97 -23.79 4.90
N ASP A 427 -5.13 -23.80 5.56
CA ASP A 427 -5.56 -24.82 6.52
C ASP A 427 -6.74 -25.66 5.97
N SER A 428 -7.58 -25.07 5.10
CA SER A 428 -8.74 -25.68 4.43
C SER A 428 -8.84 -25.27 2.95
N PHE A 429 -9.21 -26.20 2.06
CA PHE A 429 -9.55 -25.92 0.65
C PHE A 429 -11.07 -25.84 0.39
N HIS A 430 -11.89 -25.98 1.43
CA HIS A 430 -13.35 -26.09 1.36
C HIS A 430 -13.80 -27.21 0.41
N HIS A 431 -14.34 -26.86 -0.76
CA HIS A 431 -14.90 -27.79 -1.75
C HIS A 431 -13.94 -28.06 -2.94
N LEU A 432 -12.73 -27.49 -2.91
CA LEU A 432 -11.75 -27.57 -4.00
C LEU A 432 -10.72 -28.68 -3.76
N SER A 433 -10.16 -29.23 -4.84
CA SER A 433 -9.37 -30.48 -4.83
C SER A 433 -8.08 -30.40 -4.03
N ASP A 434 -7.38 -29.28 -4.13
CA ASP A 434 -6.03 -29.09 -3.62
C ASP A 434 -5.69 -27.59 -3.47
N GLY A 435 -4.52 -27.30 -2.89
CA GLY A 435 -4.09 -25.94 -2.61
C GLY A 435 -3.79 -25.08 -3.85
N ARG A 436 -3.50 -25.69 -5.01
CA ARG A 436 -3.33 -24.95 -6.27
C ARG A 436 -4.70 -24.58 -6.84
N ALA A 437 -5.63 -25.55 -6.93
CA ALA A 437 -7.01 -25.27 -7.34
C ALA A 437 -7.67 -24.22 -6.44
N PHE A 438 -7.44 -24.30 -5.12
CA PHE A 438 -7.90 -23.30 -4.15
C PHE A 438 -7.29 -21.91 -4.40
N ALA A 439 -5.98 -21.83 -4.62
CA ALA A 439 -5.30 -20.59 -4.93
C ALA A 439 -5.79 -19.97 -6.25
N ASP A 440 -5.75 -20.73 -7.34
CA ASP A 440 -6.12 -20.29 -8.70
C ASP A 440 -7.60 -19.85 -8.76
N HIS A 441 -8.49 -20.53 -8.02
CA HIS A 441 -9.90 -20.10 -7.86
C HIS A 441 -9.99 -18.75 -7.13
N LEU A 442 -9.34 -18.58 -5.98
CA LEU A 442 -9.34 -17.29 -5.26
C LEU A 442 -8.82 -16.14 -6.15
N LYS A 443 -7.78 -16.37 -6.97
CA LYS A 443 -7.28 -15.36 -7.94
C LYS A 443 -8.33 -14.94 -8.97
N SER A 444 -9.10 -15.89 -9.48
CA SER A 444 -10.25 -15.63 -10.37
C SER A 444 -11.31 -14.77 -9.66
N GLU A 445 -11.70 -15.17 -8.45
CA GLU A 445 -12.82 -14.52 -7.75
C GLU A 445 -12.47 -13.10 -7.27
N VAL A 446 -11.26 -12.85 -6.77
CA VAL A 446 -10.84 -11.46 -6.41
C VAL A 446 -10.74 -10.55 -7.64
N THR A 447 -10.46 -11.08 -8.82
CA THR A 447 -10.46 -10.30 -10.06
C THR A 447 -11.88 -9.86 -10.44
N ARG A 448 -12.90 -10.68 -10.14
CA ARG A 448 -14.32 -10.40 -10.41
C ARG A 448 -15.03 -9.66 -9.29
N HIS A 449 -14.53 -9.77 -8.07
CA HIS A 449 -15.18 -9.33 -6.83
C HIS A 449 -14.16 -8.57 -5.97
N HIS A 450 -14.15 -7.24 -6.05
CA HIS A 450 -13.20 -6.42 -5.30
C HIS A 450 -13.65 -4.96 -5.12
N GLY A 451 -13.00 -4.25 -4.19
CA GLY A 451 -13.16 -2.82 -3.92
C GLY A 451 -14.43 -2.45 -3.13
N HIS A 452 -15.22 -3.43 -2.72
CA HIS A 452 -16.50 -3.21 -2.03
C HIS A 452 -16.38 -3.25 -0.49
N LEU A 453 -15.53 -4.11 0.07
CA LEU A 453 -15.50 -4.38 1.51
C LEU A 453 -15.00 -3.18 2.34
N GLY A 454 -13.84 -2.63 1.99
CA GLY A 454 -13.22 -1.51 2.72
C GLY A 454 -14.15 -0.30 2.83
N PRO A 455 -14.73 0.20 1.73
CA PRO A 455 -15.71 1.27 1.80
C PRO A 455 -16.98 0.96 2.60
N ALA A 456 -17.54 -0.25 2.48
CA ALA A 456 -18.72 -0.66 3.26
C ALA A 456 -18.40 -0.74 4.77
N PHE A 457 -17.17 -1.13 5.11
CA PHE A 457 -16.65 -1.08 6.47
C PHE A 457 -16.54 0.37 6.98
N ILE A 458 -16.04 1.31 6.17
CA ILE A 458 -16.03 2.74 6.50
C ILE A 458 -17.44 3.30 6.73
N GLU A 459 -18.41 2.99 5.86
CA GLU A 459 -19.80 3.47 5.98
C GLU A 459 -20.47 3.09 7.32
N ARG A 460 -20.02 1.99 7.93
CA ARG A 460 -20.37 1.58 9.29
C ARG A 460 -19.49 2.28 10.33
N LEU A 461 -18.18 2.30 10.13
CA LEU A 461 -17.18 2.84 11.06
C LEU A 461 -17.34 4.35 11.31
N VAL A 462 -17.82 5.16 10.37
CA VAL A 462 -18.15 6.59 10.63
C VAL A 462 -19.27 6.74 11.69
N LYS A 463 -20.12 5.72 11.83
CA LYS A 463 -21.22 5.68 12.81
C LYS A 463 -20.80 5.06 14.15
N GLU A 464 -19.57 4.53 14.24
CA GLU A 464 -19.02 3.97 15.47
C GLU A 464 -18.87 5.06 16.56
N ARG A 465 -19.16 4.67 17.80
CA ARG A 465 -19.09 5.52 19.01
C ARG A 465 -18.39 4.83 20.18
N ARG A 466 -18.16 3.52 20.11
CA ARG A 466 -17.40 2.75 21.11
C ARG A 466 -15.95 3.22 21.16
N ASP A 467 -15.35 3.19 22.35
CA ASP A 467 -13.91 3.39 22.51
C ASP A 467 -13.15 2.15 22.02
N LEU A 468 -12.81 2.15 20.73
CA LEU A 468 -12.03 1.07 20.12
C LEU A 468 -10.62 0.96 20.71
N ALA A 469 -10.06 2.03 21.28
CA ALA A 469 -8.74 1.99 21.92
C ALA A 469 -8.78 1.23 23.26
N ALA A 470 -9.85 1.43 24.04
CA ALA A 470 -10.14 0.64 25.23
C ALA A 470 -10.39 -0.83 24.87
N ILE A 471 -11.16 -1.12 23.82
CA ILE A 471 -11.42 -2.51 23.37
C ILE A 471 -10.13 -3.22 22.94
N VAL A 472 -9.24 -2.55 22.17
CA VAL A 472 -7.91 -3.11 21.83
C VAL A 472 -7.08 -3.39 23.08
N SER A 473 -7.17 -2.54 24.10
CA SER A 473 -6.44 -2.74 25.36
C SER A 473 -6.99 -3.95 26.13
N GLN A 474 -8.31 -4.03 26.31
CA GLN A 474 -8.99 -5.15 26.95
C GLN A 474 -8.65 -6.50 26.31
N PHE A 475 -8.65 -6.59 24.98
CA PHE A 475 -8.26 -7.84 24.29
C PHE A 475 -6.76 -8.15 24.41
N THR A 476 -5.90 -7.13 24.44
CA THR A 476 -4.45 -7.32 24.67
C THR A 476 -4.19 -7.92 26.05
N ASP A 477 -4.90 -7.45 27.07
CA ASP A 477 -4.70 -7.87 28.46
C ASP A 477 -5.35 -9.24 28.76
N SER A 478 -6.07 -9.82 27.79
CA SER A 478 -6.62 -11.17 27.92
C SER A 478 -5.52 -12.25 27.91
N PRO A 479 -5.71 -13.42 28.57
CA PRO A 479 -4.68 -14.47 28.68
C PRO A 479 -4.13 -15.00 27.34
N LYS A 480 -4.86 -14.78 26.24
CA LYS A 480 -4.46 -15.16 24.87
C LYS A 480 -3.37 -14.27 24.27
N PHE A 481 -3.30 -13.02 24.72
CA PHE A 481 -2.45 -11.97 24.15
C PHE A 481 -1.46 -11.37 25.17
N ALA A 482 -1.76 -11.49 26.46
CA ALA A 482 -0.92 -11.04 27.56
C ALA A 482 0.53 -11.58 27.49
N THR A 483 1.46 -10.79 28.03
CA THR A 483 2.91 -11.06 28.07
C THR A 483 3.62 -9.97 28.87
N ASP A 484 4.59 -10.36 29.68
CA ASP A 484 5.43 -9.44 30.45
C ASP A 484 6.56 -8.84 29.61
N HIS A 485 6.83 -9.37 28.41
CA HIS A 485 7.88 -8.88 27.53
C HIS A 485 7.43 -7.64 26.73
N PRO A 486 8.05 -6.45 26.90
CA PRO A 486 7.61 -5.21 26.24
C PRO A 486 7.63 -5.25 24.70
N LEU A 487 8.45 -6.11 24.10
CA LEU A 487 8.50 -6.32 22.66
C LEU A 487 7.27 -7.11 22.18
N GLN A 488 6.98 -8.24 22.83
CA GLN A 488 5.82 -9.07 22.53
C GLN A 488 4.51 -8.32 22.80
N GLY A 489 4.45 -7.48 23.84
CA GLY A 489 3.28 -6.63 24.12
C GLY A 489 2.97 -5.64 23.01
N ARG A 490 3.96 -5.16 22.25
CA ARG A 490 3.73 -4.32 21.05
C ARG A 490 3.18 -5.15 19.89
N ALA A 491 3.72 -6.35 19.66
CA ALA A 491 3.24 -7.25 18.62
C ALA A 491 1.79 -7.71 18.90
N ALA A 492 1.48 -8.09 20.14
CA ALA A 492 0.14 -8.40 20.60
C ALA A 492 -0.81 -7.22 20.35
N LYS A 493 -0.45 -6.00 20.77
CA LYS A 493 -1.23 -4.79 20.52
C LYS A 493 -1.46 -4.47 19.04
N ALA A 494 -0.59 -4.91 18.13
CA ALA A 494 -0.77 -4.72 16.69
C ALA A 494 -1.68 -5.81 16.09
N LEU A 495 -1.47 -7.07 16.48
CA LEU A 495 -2.29 -8.20 16.02
C LEU A 495 -3.72 -8.15 16.57
N VAL A 496 -3.93 -7.67 17.80
CA VAL A 496 -5.28 -7.43 18.36
C VAL A 496 -6.00 -6.33 17.59
N LEU A 497 -5.32 -5.25 17.18
CA LEU A 497 -5.93 -4.21 16.34
C LEU A 497 -6.36 -4.78 14.98
N ILE A 498 -5.50 -5.61 14.37
CA ILE A 498 -5.79 -6.32 13.12
C ILE A 498 -7.01 -7.23 13.31
N GLY A 499 -6.99 -8.13 14.30
CA GLY A 499 -8.11 -9.03 14.59
C GLY A 499 -9.42 -8.28 14.85
N LEU A 500 -9.39 -7.18 15.63
CA LEU A 500 -10.56 -6.34 15.87
C LEU A 500 -11.15 -5.74 14.60
N ALA A 501 -10.34 -5.39 13.59
CA ALA A 501 -10.86 -4.91 12.31
C ALA A 501 -11.67 -5.99 11.57
N GLY A 502 -11.22 -7.24 11.63
CA GLY A 502 -11.97 -8.38 11.10
C GLY A 502 -13.23 -8.71 11.91
N GLU A 503 -13.18 -8.61 13.23
CA GLU A 503 -14.38 -8.79 14.09
C GLU A 503 -15.42 -7.70 13.81
N LEU A 504 -15.04 -6.42 13.76
CA LEU A 504 -15.96 -5.32 13.46
C LEU A 504 -16.59 -5.48 12.07
N ALA A 505 -15.83 -5.89 11.06
CA ALA A 505 -16.39 -6.17 9.73
C ALA A 505 -17.35 -7.37 9.74
N THR A 506 -17.13 -8.34 10.63
CA THR A 506 -18.00 -9.51 10.82
C THR A 506 -19.29 -9.13 11.56
N GLU A 507 -19.19 -8.35 12.64
CA GLU A 507 -20.30 -7.74 13.40
C GLU A 507 -21.19 -6.88 12.48
N TYR A 508 -20.59 -6.16 11.52
CA TYR A 508 -21.31 -5.38 10.52
C TYR A 508 -21.97 -6.22 9.41
N GLY A 509 -21.75 -7.55 9.39
CA GLY A 509 -22.33 -8.50 8.43
C GLY A 509 -21.62 -8.55 7.07
N LEU A 510 -20.38 -8.05 6.98
CA LEU A 510 -19.69 -7.80 5.71
C LEU A 510 -18.82 -8.99 5.24
N THR A 511 -18.26 -9.78 6.17
CA THR A 511 -17.24 -10.81 5.88
C THR A 511 -17.80 -12.19 5.56
N GLY A 512 -18.92 -12.57 6.19
CA GLY A 512 -19.45 -13.94 6.14
C GLY A 512 -18.75 -14.92 7.09
N TRP A 513 -17.85 -14.43 7.96
CA TRP A 513 -17.15 -15.24 8.96
C TRP A 513 -18.00 -15.47 10.22
N ARG A 514 -17.55 -16.38 11.09
CA ARG A 514 -18.15 -16.60 12.42
C ARG A 514 -17.50 -15.63 13.42
N GLU A 515 -18.27 -15.20 14.43
CA GLU A 515 -17.78 -14.34 15.51
C GLU A 515 -16.56 -14.97 16.22
N GLY A 516 -15.51 -14.17 16.44
CA GLY A 516 -14.27 -14.60 17.07
C GLY A 516 -13.23 -15.23 16.13
N GLU A 517 -13.53 -15.44 14.84
CA GLU A 517 -12.56 -16.01 13.89
C GLU A 517 -11.37 -15.09 13.61
N ALA A 518 -11.56 -13.77 13.59
CA ALA A 518 -10.50 -12.80 13.29
C ALA A 518 -9.55 -12.57 14.48
N LEU A 519 -10.09 -12.53 15.71
CA LEU A 519 -9.27 -12.55 16.93
C LEU A 519 -8.55 -13.89 17.11
N LYS A 520 -9.18 -15.01 16.74
CA LYS A 520 -8.52 -16.33 16.74
C LYS A 520 -7.38 -16.38 15.70
N ALA A 521 -7.56 -15.79 14.51
CA ALA A 521 -6.49 -15.66 13.53
C ALA A 521 -5.33 -14.80 14.05
N ALA A 522 -5.61 -13.68 14.73
CA ALA A 522 -4.60 -12.86 15.41
C ALA A 522 -3.88 -13.61 16.55
N GLU A 523 -4.59 -14.44 17.32
CA GLU A 523 -4.00 -15.31 18.36
C GLU A 523 -3.03 -16.35 17.74
N VAL A 524 -3.43 -17.00 16.65
CA VAL A 524 -2.59 -17.95 15.90
C VAL A 524 -1.35 -17.25 15.32
N ALA A 525 -1.52 -16.05 14.77
CA ALA A 525 -0.43 -15.24 14.24
C ALA A 525 0.57 -14.83 15.34
N LEU A 526 0.09 -14.43 16.52
CA LEU A 526 0.94 -14.06 17.66
C LEU A 526 1.73 -15.27 18.18
N LYS A 527 1.10 -16.45 18.28
CA LYS A 527 1.79 -17.69 18.65
C LYS A 527 2.88 -18.04 17.62
N GLY A 528 2.55 -18.02 16.33
CA GLY A 528 3.51 -18.23 15.25
C GLY A 528 4.69 -17.27 15.31
N TRP A 529 4.43 -15.97 15.46
CA TRP A 529 5.46 -14.93 15.61
C TRP A 529 6.31 -15.12 16.87
N ARG A 530 5.72 -15.48 18.03
CA ARG A 530 6.47 -15.77 19.26
C ARG A 530 7.41 -16.97 19.07
N THR A 531 6.93 -18.09 18.52
CA THR A 531 7.76 -19.26 18.24
C THR A 531 8.87 -18.95 17.24
N PHE A 532 8.56 -18.17 16.20
CA PHE A 532 9.53 -17.76 15.17
C PHE A 532 10.57 -16.78 15.74
N GLN A 533 10.18 -15.90 16.65
CA GLN A 533 11.10 -15.07 17.45
C GLN A 533 11.93 -15.87 18.47
N GLY A 534 11.53 -17.09 18.84
CA GLY A 534 12.34 -17.98 19.68
C GLY A 534 13.71 -18.34 19.06
N GLY A 535 13.86 -18.17 17.74
CA GLY A 535 15.16 -18.23 17.04
C GLY A 535 15.80 -16.86 16.74
N VAL A 536 15.12 -15.75 17.02
CA VAL A 536 15.60 -14.38 16.77
C VAL A 536 16.19 -13.81 18.05
N GLN A 537 17.51 -13.98 18.19
CA GLN A 537 18.25 -13.56 19.36
C GLN A 537 18.01 -12.10 19.73
N THR A 538 17.79 -11.82 21.03
CA THR A 538 17.69 -10.46 21.54
C THR A 538 19.00 -9.69 21.32
N GLU A 539 18.99 -8.36 21.45
CA GLU A 539 20.23 -7.56 21.37
C GLU A 539 21.29 -8.05 22.39
N HIS A 540 20.84 -8.62 23.50
CA HIS A 540 21.67 -9.22 24.55
C HIS A 540 22.30 -10.55 24.09
N GLU A 541 21.50 -11.50 23.61
CA GLU A 541 22.00 -12.78 23.08
C GLU A 541 22.92 -12.58 21.87
N GLN A 542 22.60 -11.63 20.98
CA GLN A 542 23.47 -11.27 19.85
C GLN A 542 24.85 -10.75 20.30
N ILE A 543 24.96 -10.10 21.47
CA ILE A 543 26.27 -9.72 22.05
C ILE A 543 27.04 -10.98 22.43
N LEU A 544 26.41 -11.87 23.18
CA LEU A 544 27.02 -13.10 23.67
C LEU A 544 27.51 -13.97 22.50
N VAL A 545 26.68 -14.16 21.47
CA VAL A 545 27.06 -14.90 20.26
C VAL A 545 28.17 -14.21 19.47
N SER A 546 28.16 -12.87 19.35
CA SER A 546 29.25 -12.13 18.70
C SER A 546 30.59 -12.30 19.43
N VAL A 547 30.57 -12.28 20.77
CA VAL A 547 31.77 -12.47 21.60
C VAL A 547 32.24 -13.94 21.59
N ARG A 548 31.33 -14.91 21.67
CA ARG A 548 31.66 -16.35 21.52
C ARG A 548 32.29 -16.62 20.16
N ALA A 549 31.65 -16.21 19.07
CA ALA A 549 32.15 -16.43 17.71
C ALA A 549 33.49 -15.70 17.43
N PHE A 550 33.79 -14.62 18.16
CA PHE A 550 35.11 -14.00 18.13
C PHE A 550 36.15 -14.88 18.84
N ILE A 551 35.82 -15.40 20.04
CA ILE A 551 36.70 -16.28 20.82
C ILE A 551 36.94 -17.60 20.09
N GLU A 552 35.91 -18.27 19.56
CA GLU A 552 36.03 -19.52 18.78
C GLU A 552 36.93 -19.34 17.54
N ARG A 553 36.77 -18.23 16.81
CA ARG A 553 37.57 -17.96 15.60
C ARG A 553 39.02 -17.59 15.89
N HIS A 554 39.33 -17.08 17.08
CA HIS A 554 40.59 -16.41 17.35
C HIS A 554 41.35 -16.91 18.59
N GLY A 555 40.76 -17.79 19.40
CA GLY A 555 41.27 -18.24 20.69
C GLY A 555 42.70 -18.74 20.63
N ASP A 556 42.99 -19.62 19.67
CA ASP A 556 44.31 -20.23 19.53
C ASP A 556 45.29 -19.40 18.66
N SER A 557 44.80 -18.39 17.94
CA SER A 557 45.59 -17.66 16.93
C SER A 557 45.90 -16.20 17.29
N ARG A 558 45.12 -15.57 18.18
CA ARG A 558 45.28 -14.15 18.58
C ARG A 558 45.43 -13.95 20.10
N PHE A 559 45.44 -15.00 20.89
CA PHE A 559 45.70 -14.94 22.33
C PHE A 559 46.99 -15.71 22.68
N SER A 560 47.54 -15.49 23.87
CA SER A 560 48.60 -16.35 24.45
C SER A 560 48.35 -16.55 25.93
N ASP A 561 48.88 -17.63 26.46
CA ASP A 561 48.97 -17.86 27.89
C ASP A 561 49.61 -16.65 28.60
N VAL A 562 48.95 -16.17 29.65
CA VAL A 562 49.42 -15.08 30.52
C VAL A 562 50.71 -15.44 31.28
N ASP A 563 50.92 -16.73 31.55
CA ASP A 563 52.01 -17.26 32.36
C ASP A 563 53.18 -17.84 31.50
N SER A 564 53.11 -17.71 30.15
CA SER A 564 54.15 -18.22 29.24
C SER A 564 55.47 -17.43 29.28
N ASP A 565 56.62 -18.14 29.23
CA ASP A 565 57.95 -17.51 29.13
C ASP A 565 58.08 -16.75 27.79
N PRO A 566 58.35 -15.42 27.81
CA PRO A 566 58.50 -14.61 26.60
C PRO A 566 59.54 -15.11 25.58
N ARG A 567 60.49 -15.94 26.02
CA ARG A 567 61.53 -16.54 25.17
C ARG A 567 61.05 -17.77 24.39
N HIS A 568 59.91 -18.34 24.78
CA HIS A 568 59.33 -19.55 24.21
C HIS A 568 57.90 -19.34 23.67
N THR A 569 57.30 -18.15 23.84
CA THR A 569 56.01 -17.81 23.24
C THR A 569 56.12 -17.64 21.72
N HIS A 570 55.28 -18.32 20.94
CA HIS A 570 55.19 -18.10 19.50
C HIS A 570 54.71 -16.67 19.15
N THR A 571 55.16 -16.14 18.01
CA THR A 571 54.77 -14.81 17.52
C THR A 571 53.28 -14.77 17.17
N VAL A 572 52.49 -14.05 17.99
CA VAL A 572 51.06 -13.85 17.76
C VAL A 572 50.83 -12.55 16.98
N HIS A 573 50.39 -12.70 15.73
CA HIS A 573 49.98 -11.59 14.87
C HIS A 573 48.61 -11.03 15.30
N ASN A 574 48.43 -9.70 15.23
CA ASN A 574 47.18 -9.00 15.58
C ASN A 574 46.58 -9.42 16.95
N ARG A 575 47.45 -9.61 17.96
CA ARG A 575 47.11 -10.09 19.32
C ARG A 575 45.87 -9.38 19.87
N ALA A 576 44.82 -10.17 20.11
CA ALA A 576 43.56 -9.73 20.69
C ALA A 576 43.61 -9.65 22.22
N GLY A 577 44.39 -10.53 22.86
CA GLY A 577 44.48 -10.60 24.30
C GLY A 577 45.40 -11.70 24.81
N TYR A 578 45.07 -12.21 25.98
CA TYR A 578 45.72 -13.33 26.65
C TYR A 578 44.67 -14.33 27.13
N TRP A 579 45.06 -15.56 27.44
CA TRP A 579 44.19 -16.50 28.14
C TRP A 579 44.89 -17.02 29.39
N ARG A 580 44.10 -17.54 30.34
CA ARG A 580 44.62 -18.38 31.41
C ARG A 580 43.59 -19.43 31.78
N ASP A 581 44.06 -20.60 32.21
CA ASP A 581 43.17 -21.66 32.69
C ASP A 581 42.88 -21.50 34.18
N GLN A 582 41.61 -21.64 34.55
CA GLN A 582 41.11 -21.65 35.92
C GLN A 582 40.33 -22.97 36.16
N PRO A 583 40.09 -23.37 37.43
CA PRO A 583 39.36 -24.61 37.72
C PRO A 583 37.97 -24.68 37.08
N GLU A 584 37.33 -23.52 36.90
CA GLU A 584 36.00 -23.37 36.29
C GLU A 584 36.06 -23.10 34.77
N GLY A 585 37.21 -23.30 34.12
CA GLY A 585 37.40 -23.17 32.67
C GLY A 585 38.38 -22.08 32.24
N ARG A 586 38.60 -21.97 30.92
CA ARG A 586 39.53 -21.01 30.31
C ARG A 586 38.95 -19.59 30.32
N VAL A 587 39.70 -18.64 30.88
CA VAL A 587 39.34 -17.21 30.89
C VAL A 587 40.13 -16.47 29.82
N TYR A 588 39.42 -15.80 28.92
CA TYR A 588 39.99 -14.96 27.87
C TYR A 588 40.07 -13.51 28.33
N LEU A 589 41.28 -12.96 28.39
CA LEU A 589 41.61 -11.60 28.81
C LEU A 589 41.73 -10.68 27.59
N LEU A 590 40.61 -10.16 27.11
CA LEU A 590 40.54 -9.31 25.91
C LEU A 590 41.13 -7.92 26.17
N THR A 591 41.88 -7.38 25.20
CA THR A 591 42.22 -5.96 25.16
C THR A 591 40.99 -5.10 24.83
N ASN A 592 41.06 -3.79 25.11
CA ASN A 592 39.96 -2.87 24.81
C ASN A 592 39.59 -2.81 23.31
N GLU A 593 40.58 -2.87 22.42
CA GLU A 593 40.30 -2.87 20.98
C GLU A 593 39.76 -4.23 20.51
N ALA A 594 40.26 -5.34 21.05
CA ALA A 594 39.68 -6.66 20.78
C ALA A 594 38.25 -6.81 21.32
N LEU A 595 37.92 -6.21 22.47
CA LEU A 595 36.55 -6.19 22.97
C LEU A 595 35.63 -5.39 22.02
N LYS A 596 36.05 -4.21 21.55
CA LYS A 596 35.28 -3.46 20.52
C LYS A 596 35.14 -4.25 19.22
N GLU A 597 36.16 -5.00 18.83
CA GLU A 597 36.15 -5.87 17.65
C GLU A 597 35.19 -7.06 17.82
N ALA A 598 35.17 -7.70 18.99
CA ALA A 598 34.22 -8.76 19.34
C ALA A 598 32.77 -8.24 19.47
N LEU A 599 32.61 -6.98 19.89
CA LEU A 599 31.34 -6.26 20.01
C LEU A 599 30.95 -5.50 18.72
N ARG A 600 31.45 -5.89 17.54
CA ARG A 600 31.31 -5.11 16.30
C ARG A 600 29.87 -4.63 16.03
N GLY A 601 29.65 -3.31 16.13
CA GLY A 601 28.33 -2.71 15.92
C GLY A 601 27.40 -2.68 17.15
N PHE A 602 27.95 -2.89 18.36
CA PHE A 602 27.32 -2.58 19.65
C PHE A 602 28.07 -1.47 20.38
N ASP A 603 27.38 -0.80 21.29
CA ASP A 603 28.02 0.08 22.28
C ASP A 603 28.76 -0.76 23.34
N THR A 604 29.96 -0.31 23.75
CA THR A 604 30.79 -1.04 24.71
C THR A 604 30.15 -1.15 26.10
N ARG A 605 29.38 -0.15 26.54
CA ARG A 605 28.67 -0.22 27.83
C ARG A 605 27.58 -1.28 27.79
N ARG A 606 26.79 -1.32 26.71
CA ARG A 606 25.79 -2.39 26.47
C ARG A 606 26.43 -3.77 26.35
N GLY A 607 27.55 -3.86 25.64
CA GLY A 607 28.34 -5.10 25.53
C GLY A 607 28.73 -5.65 26.90
N LEU A 608 29.25 -4.77 27.76
CA LEU A 608 29.60 -5.10 29.13
C LEU A 608 28.38 -5.34 30.03
N ASP A 609 27.27 -4.61 29.85
CA ASP A 609 25.99 -4.86 30.57
C ASP A 609 25.47 -6.29 30.27
N ALA A 610 25.62 -6.76 29.02
CA ALA A 610 25.21 -8.10 28.61
C ALA A 610 26.13 -9.21 29.15
N LEU A 611 27.45 -9.07 28.97
CA LEU A 611 28.42 -10.01 29.54
C LEU A 611 28.33 -10.09 31.08
N ASP A 612 28.00 -8.99 31.75
CA ASP A 612 27.80 -8.92 33.20
C ASP A 612 26.57 -9.73 33.64
N SER A 613 25.43 -9.49 32.98
CA SER A 613 24.15 -10.15 33.33
C SER A 613 24.14 -11.64 32.99
N ALA A 614 24.87 -12.05 31.94
CA ALA A 614 25.05 -13.44 31.56
C ALA A 614 26.12 -14.18 32.38
N GLY A 615 26.75 -13.54 33.37
CA GLY A 615 27.79 -14.14 34.21
C GLY A 615 29.18 -14.29 33.55
N TRP A 616 29.34 -13.91 32.28
CA TRP A 616 30.58 -14.13 31.51
C TRP A 616 31.78 -13.29 31.97
N ILE A 617 31.59 -12.25 32.80
CA ILE A 617 32.71 -11.44 33.32
C ILE A 617 33.32 -12.10 34.56
N ALA A 618 34.37 -12.89 34.32
CA ALA A 618 35.05 -13.72 35.32
C ALA A 618 35.85 -12.92 36.37
N GLU A 619 36.46 -11.79 36.00
CA GLU A 619 37.30 -10.99 36.91
C GLU A 619 36.96 -9.49 36.85
N ARG A 620 37.00 -8.82 38.03
CA ARG A 620 36.67 -7.39 38.20
C ARG A 620 37.63 -6.72 39.18
N GLU A 621 37.85 -5.42 39.01
CA GLU A 621 38.64 -4.60 39.95
C GLU A 621 37.73 -3.53 40.57
N GLY A 622 37.20 -3.81 41.76
CA GLY A 622 36.18 -2.97 42.41
C GLY A 622 34.88 -2.93 41.59
N SER A 623 34.36 -1.73 41.31
CA SER A 623 33.18 -1.55 40.45
C SER A 623 33.48 -1.67 38.95
N ALA A 624 34.74 -1.80 38.54
CA ALA A 624 35.11 -1.87 37.14
C ALA A 624 35.04 -3.31 36.61
N ARG A 625 34.28 -3.50 35.53
CA ARG A 625 34.13 -4.74 34.74
C ARG A 625 35.38 -5.14 33.94
N SER A 626 36.56 -4.89 34.49
CA SER A 626 37.87 -5.11 33.88
C SER A 626 38.94 -5.20 34.96
N VAL A 627 39.96 -6.00 34.73
CA VAL A 627 41.02 -6.31 35.68
C VAL A 627 42.38 -5.77 35.19
N ARG A 628 43.27 -5.44 36.13
CA ARG A 628 44.67 -5.07 35.82
C ARG A 628 45.58 -6.27 36.01
N VAL A 629 46.06 -6.85 34.91
CA VAL A 629 46.96 -8.01 34.89
C VAL A 629 48.38 -7.54 34.60
N GLN A 630 49.38 -8.14 35.27
CA GLN A 630 50.79 -7.90 34.99
C GLN A 630 51.31 -8.95 34.01
N ILE A 631 51.79 -8.49 32.86
CA ILE A 631 52.20 -9.34 31.73
C ILE A 631 53.57 -8.88 31.27
N ASN A 632 54.55 -9.76 31.31
CA ASN A 632 55.94 -9.49 30.88
C ASN A 632 56.50 -8.19 31.50
N GLY A 633 56.23 -7.97 32.79
CA GLY A 633 56.63 -6.78 33.54
C GLY A 633 55.76 -5.52 33.34
N LYS A 634 54.80 -5.53 32.42
CA LYS A 634 53.89 -4.40 32.14
C LYS A 634 52.49 -4.66 32.70
N ARG A 635 51.94 -3.72 33.47
CA ARG A 635 50.52 -3.77 33.89
C ARG A 635 49.62 -3.30 32.75
N SER A 636 48.69 -4.16 32.34
CA SER A 636 47.70 -3.93 31.28
C SER A 636 46.29 -4.09 31.84
N ARG A 637 45.33 -3.29 31.38
CA ARG A 637 43.92 -3.42 31.77
C ARG A 637 43.17 -4.21 30.70
N LEU A 638 42.55 -5.31 31.11
CA LEU A 638 41.94 -6.32 30.24
C LEU A 638 40.52 -6.66 30.73
N TYR A 639 39.71 -7.21 29.84
CA TYR A 639 38.36 -7.68 30.12
C TYR A 639 38.40 -9.21 30.20
N ALA A 640 38.23 -9.75 31.41
CA ALA A 640 38.21 -11.18 31.66
C ALA A 640 36.84 -11.74 31.31
N VAL A 641 36.77 -12.50 30.21
CA VAL A 641 35.56 -13.11 29.68
C VAL A 641 35.70 -14.62 29.68
N ARG A 642 34.76 -15.32 30.31
CA ARG A 642 34.58 -16.77 30.21
C ARG A 642 33.20 -17.02 29.61
N PRO A 643 33.10 -17.40 28.33
CA PRO A 643 31.85 -17.93 27.79
C PRO A 643 31.48 -19.21 28.55
N ASP A 644 30.23 -19.33 28.97
CA ASP A 644 29.73 -20.56 29.58
C ASP A 644 29.43 -21.60 28.49
N ASP A 645 29.90 -22.84 28.60
CA ASP A 645 29.72 -23.84 27.55
C ASP A 645 28.39 -24.61 27.64
N GLU A 646 27.67 -24.47 28.75
CA GLU A 646 26.32 -24.99 28.88
C GLU A 646 25.29 -23.99 28.33
N GLY A 647 24.52 -24.44 27.33
CA GLY A 647 23.27 -23.81 26.91
C GLY A 647 22.18 -24.06 27.95
N GLY A 648 22.40 -23.59 29.18
CA GLY A 648 21.51 -23.79 30.31
C GLY A 648 20.12 -23.25 30.03
N GLU A 649 19.14 -24.14 30.03
CA GLU A 649 17.75 -23.77 30.20
C GLU A 649 17.64 -22.90 31.45
N CYS A 650 17.06 -21.71 31.33
CA CYS A 650 16.58 -21.00 32.50
C CYS A 650 15.40 -21.79 33.05
N GLU A 651 15.65 -22.67 34.02
CA GLU A 651 14.61 -23.32 34.82
C GLU A 651 13.72 -22.26 35.52
N PRO A 652 12.45 -22.61 35.78
CA PRO A 652 11.30 -21.73 35.51
C PRO A 652 10.98 -20.61 36.53
#